data_AF-F0RWS0-F1
#
_entry.id   AF-F0RWS0-F1
#
_cell.length_a   1.000
_cell.length_b   1.000
_cell.length_c   1.000
_cell.angle_alpha   90.00
_cell.angle_beta   90.00
_cell.angle_gamma   90.00
#
_symmetry.space_group_name_H-M   'P 1'
#
loop_
_entity.id
_entity.type
_entity.pdbx_description
1 polymer ?
#
loop_
_entity_poly.entity_id
_entity_poly.type
_entity_poly.pdbx_seq_one_letter_code
_entity_poly.pdbx_strand_id
1 'polypeptide(L)'
;MGVVGTGSLTLYDQNDVTYAVLTSDAGLVSVDASGTPKIPLSTTPLTTTMKVYRGNTLQTGWAFSRTNSGMGVTSSVNSSGVLTVTALTTDMGWVDITASKFGEASITKRYALSKVYQGQTGAEGPKGDPGEIGPQGPQGPMGNPGQLGLYADGTTLYLKGFADDGTLTANTGYIYAEGIRHTVPAYSEVLTADGKGYAIFDGVAAQFAKLIADGTSKRWEPYNGGEALTSDFFVLGSFMKNGDSIYDIQYVMPERSENFERSHFMDILATGDIKNINVWAQANKIDQVFQRVAVLEAFINKVFANKIEMSNNGAIYSRYTEDGAAPSDGSGYYLAGNGEIKAKNIELQNGSIYSGYTKDGIPITTSAGYHLSPDGIFQAMNAKLIGTLRTGLNALANSRVSIRDESGIIAGPTFVGSGLNDLTIINSGAVAVDAVVRMRTIAPIYQLGGTGPAGGKIFHITDTTIYECSPIAAQSGRLKWGPTAPELGLYNYSVGAGQTNTNTILSAFGSSAPAATYANDLVYGGYSDWYLPSLDELKLAIDRLGTDYGFTVGTSENYWASNEYNASSASIYRITVGATGMSKTSTSTAITWPYVRAIRSFPIPKDTFDVSVNNGSSYSSEIAIPVNKQYSIGGYDITFRIGSYNGHTSGNYWTFKQGGMKGLSIQSSNGVEYVTASAGVLSATQINTQGTTNIVWGAVAN
;
A
#
# COMPACT_ATOMS: atom_id res chain seq x y z
N MET A 1 -4.72 -26.89 -20.18
CA MET A 1 -4.84 -25.51 -19.65
C MET A 1 -6.29 -25.10 -19.75
N GLY A 2 -7.04 -25.19 -18.65
CA GLY A 2 -8.42 -24.70 -18.61
C GLY A 2 -8.42 -23.19 -18.47
N VAL A 3 -9.10 -22.49 -19.37
CA VAL A 3 -9.28 -21.04 -19.32
C VAL A 3 -10.10 -20.71 -18.06
N VAL A 4 -9.45 -20.06 -17.08
CA VAL A 4 -10.09 -19.53 -15.88
C VAL A 4 -10.70 -18.18 -16.25
N GLY A 5 -12.03 -18.16 -16.39
CA GLY A 5 -12.89 -16.97 -16.31
C GLY A 5 -12.54 -15.80 -17.24
N THR A 6 -13.28 -15.64 -18.34
CA THR A 6 -13.39 -14.35 -19.03
C THR A 6 -14.15 -13.36 -18.14
N GLY A 7 -13.41 -12.57 -17.35
CA GLY A 7 -13.97 -11.37 -16.74
C GLY A 7 -14.33 -10.37 -17.83
N SER A 8 -15.61 -10.06 -17.97
CA SER A 8 -16.07 -8.97 -18.84
C SER A 8 -15.99 -7.66 -18.08
N LEU A 9 -15.13 -6.74 -18.54
CA LEU A 9 -15.22 -5.33 -18.18
C LEU A 9 -16.31 -4.71 -19.05
N THR A 10 -17.45 -4.38 -18.47
CA THR A 10 -18.50 -3.62 -19.15
C THR A 10 -18.42 -2.16 -18.71
N LEU A 11 -17.91 -1.30 -19.58
CA LEU A 11 -18.04 0.15 -19.43
C LEU A 11 -19.40 0.54 -19.99
N TYR A 12 -20.24 1.15 -19.17
CA TYR A 12 -21.49 1.75 -19.63
C TYR A 12 -21.29 3.27 -19.71
N ASP A 13 -21.51 3.84 -20.88
CA ASP A 13 -21.76 5.28 -20.97
C ASP A 13 -23.08 5.57 -20.23
N GLN A 14 -23.18 6.67 -19.48
CA GLN A 14 -24.46 7.13 -18.93
C GLN A 14 -25.53 7.36 -20.01
N ASN A 15 -25.12 7.43 -21.28
CA ASN A 15 -26.00 7.56 -22.44
C ASN A 15 -26.26 6.24 -23.21
N ASP A 16 -25.74 5.08 -22.78
CA ASP A 16 -26.00 3.82 -23.46
C ASP A 16 -27.46 3.36 -23.23
N VAL A 17 -28.32 3.66 -24.21
CA VAL A 17 -29.74 3.29 -24.18
C VAL A 17 -29.88 1.77 -24.24
N THR A 18 -30.70 1.21 -23.35
CA THR A 18 -31.07 -0.21 -23.41
C THR A 18 -32.15 -0.39 -24.48
N TYR A 19 -31.90 -1.26 -25.47
CA TYR A 19 -32.84 -1.53 -26.57
C TYR A 19 -32.98 -3.03 -26.84
N ALA A 20 -34.00 -3.42 -27.59
CA ALA A 20 -34.21 -4.82 -27.97
C ALA A 20 -34.46 -4.98 -29.47
N VAL A 21 -33.99 -6.10 -30.02
CA VAL A 21 -34.15 -6.48 -31.42
C VAL A 21 -34.75 -7.87 -31.52
N LEU A 22 -35.52 -8.10 -32.59
CA LEU A 22 -35.99 -9.42 -32.97
C LEU A 22 -35.08 -9.98 -34.08
N THR A 23 -34.85 -11.29 -34.11
CA THR A 23 -34.13 -11.93 -35.24
C THR A 23 -34.90 -11.80 -36.56
N SER A 24 -36.21 -11.61 -36.48
CA SER A 24 -37.06 -11.13 -37.56
C SER A 24 -38.23 -10.33 -36.96
N ASP A 25 -38.56 -9.19 -37.56
CA ASP A 25 -39.69 -8.35 -37.16
C ASP A 25 -41.03 -8.78 -37.80
N ALA A 26 -40.97 -9.66 -38.81
CA ALA A 26 -42.16 -10.17 -39.50
C ALA A 26 -42.08 -11.67 -39.84
N GLY A 27 -43.24 -12.33 -39.87
CA GLY A 27 -43.42 -13.72 -40.27
C GLY A 27 -44.44 -13.80 -41.40
N LEU A 28 -44.03 -14.36 -42.53
CA LEU A 28 -44.88 -14.55 -43.70
C LEU A 28 -45.33 -16.01 -43.77
N VAL A 29 -46.62 -16.22 -43.96
CA VAL A 29 -47.22 -17.56 -44.14
C VAL A 29 -47.69 -17.68 -45.58
N SER A 30 -46.99 -18.49 -46.39
CA SER A 30 -47.45 -18.77 -47.75
C SER A 30 -48.71 -19.63 -47.70
N VAL A 31 -49.78 -19.14 -48.32
CA VAL A 31 -51.08 -19.83 -48.37
C VAL A 31 -51.48 -20.12 -49.82
N ASP A 32 -52.35 -21.10 -49.99
CA ASP A 32 -53.07 -21.29 -51.25
C ASP A 32 -54.17 -20.23 -51.43
N ALA A 33 -54.92 -20.31 -52.55
CA ALA A 33 -56.01 -19.39 -52.85
C ALA A 33 -57.18 -19.43 -51.83
N SER A 34 -57.24 -20.46 -50.98
CA SER A 34 -58.25 -20.60 -49.92
C SER A 34 -57.78 -20.08 -48.56
N GLY A 35 -56.56 -19.55 -48.47
CA GLY A 35 -55.98 -19.05 -47.22
C GLY A 35 -55.44 -20.15 -46.31
N THR A 36 -55.29 -21.38 -46.82
CA THR A 36 -54.71 -22.52 -46.09
C THR A 36 -53.18 -22.51 -46.21
N PRO A 37 -52.42 -22.60 -45.09
CA PRO A 37 -50.96 -22.67 -45.15
C PRO A 37 -50.46 -23.84 -45.98
N LYS A 38 -49.56 -23.57 -46.94
CA LYS A 38 -48.91 -24.62 -47.75
C LYS A 38 -48.06 -25.57 -46.90
N ILE A 39 -47.53 -25.06 -45.80
CA ILE A 39 -46.83 -25.83 -44.78
C ILE A 39 -47.54 -25.54 -43.46
N PRO A 40 -48.08 -26.55 -42.74
CA PRO A 40 -48.75 -26.34 -41.47
C PRO A 40 -47.80 -25.77 -40.42
N LEU A 41 -48.22 -24.66 -39.79
CA LEU A 41 -47.49 -24.01 -38.69
C LEU A 41 -47.37 -24.91 -37.44
N SER A 42 -48.23 -25.93 -37.32
CA SER A 42 -48.14 -26.94 -36.25
C SER A 42 -46.94 -27.87 -36.40
N THR A 43 -46.47 -28.09 -37.64
CA THR A 43 -45.30 -28.95 -37.95
C THR A 43 -44.06 -28.14 -38.30
N THR A 44 -44.23 -26.89 -38.74
CA THR A 44 -43.13 -25.98 -39.06
C THR A 44 -43.51 -24.57 -38.59
N PRO A 45 -43.35 -24.28 -37.28
CA PRO A 45 -43.76 -23.00 -36.70
C PRO A 45 -42.84 -21.86 -37.15
N LEU A 46 -43.40 -20.65 -37.18
CA LEU A 46 -42.60 -19.44 -37.34
C LEU A 46 -41.93 -19.09 -36.02
N THR A 47 -40.63 -18.80 -36.06
CA THR A 47 -39.87 -18.44 -34.86
C THR A 47 -39.13 -17.11 -35.04
N THR A 48 -39.08 -16.34 -33.96
CA THR A 48 -38.23 -15.16 -33.83
C THR A 48 -37.70 -15.08 -32.40
N THR A 49 -36.50 -14.54 -32.20
CA THR A 49 -35.90 -14.43 -30.87
C THR A 49 -35.70 -12.97 -30.51
N MET A 50 -36.18 -12.57 -29.34
CA MET A 50 -35.90 -11.25 -28.78
C MET A 50 -34.56 -11.28 -28.04
N LYS A 51 -33.67 -10.35 -28.38
CA LYS A 51 -32.40 -10.11 -27.69
C LYS A 51 -32.35 -8.67 -27.19
N VAL A 52 -31.94 -8.49 -25.93
CA VAL A 52 -31.80 -7.18 -25.29
C VAL A 52 -30.34 -6.78 -25.27
N TYR A 53 -30.05 -5.54 -25.65
CA TYR A 53 -28.71 -4.97 -25.71
C TYR A 53 -28.65 -3.68 -24.89
N ARG A 54 -27.47 -3.39 -24.34
CA ARG A 54 -27.10 -2.07 -23.84
C ARG A 54 -25.82 -1.68 -24.57
N GLY A 55 -25.89 -0.62 -25.39
CA GLY A 55 -24.87 -0.38 -26.42
C GLY A 55 -24.74 -1.59 -27.36
N ASN A 56 -23.53 -2.14 -27.50
CA ASN A 56 -23.25 -3.31 -28.34
C ASN A 56 -23.19 -4.65 -27.56
N THR A 57 -23.53 -4.66 -26.27
CA THR A 57 -23.39 -5.85 -25.42
C THR A 57 -24.74 -6.53 -25.17
N LEU A 58 -24.82 -7.84 -25.48
CA LEU A 58 -25.99 -8.67 -25.20
C LEU A 58 -26.21 -8.80 -23.68
N GLN A 59 -27.42 -8.48 -23.24
CA GLN A 59 -27.80 -8.50 -21.82
C GLN A 59 -28.45 -9.83 -21.44
N THR A 60 -28.15 -10.31 -20.23
CA THR A 60 -28.70 -11.55 -19.66
C THR A 60 -29.59 -11.26 -18.43
N GLY A 61 -30.37 -12.27 -18.02
CA GLY A 61 -31.26 -12.17 -16.84
C GLY A 61 -32.57 -11.40 -17.08
N TRP A 62 -32.99 -11.27 -18.34
CA TRP A 62 -34.31 -10.73 -18.70
C TRP A 62 -35.36 -11.85 -18.69
N ALA A 63 -36.55 -11.55 -18.16
CA ALA A 63 -37.72 -12.41 -18.27
C ALA A 63 -38.54 -12.00 -19.49
N PHE A 64 -39.02 -12.98 -20.27
CA PHE A 64 -39.78 -12.76 -21.49
C PHE A 64 -41.23 -13.18 -21.31
N SER A 65 -42.14 -12.31 -21.72
CA SER A 65 -43.58 -12.57 -21.76
C SER A 65 -44.14 -12.19 -23.14
N ARG A 66 -45.36 -12.66 -23.42
CA ARG A 66 -46.02 -12.49 -24.72
C ARG A 66 -47.49 -12.17 -24.57
N THR A 67 -47.96 -11.32 -25.47
CA THR A 67 -49.37 -10.93 -25.62
C THR A 67 -49.75 -11.02 -27.10
N ASN A 68 -50.78 -11.79 -27.41
CA ASN A 68 -51.28 -11.92 -28.78
C ASN A 68 -52.28 -10.82 -29.10
N SER A 69 -52.41 -10.47 -30.38
CA SER A 69 -53.38 -9.49 -30.89
C SER A 69 -54.85 -9.85 -30.67
N GLY A 70 -55.16 -11.05 -30.15
CA GLY A 70 -56.52 -11.60 -30.05
C GLY A 70 -57.12 -12.07 -31.38
N MET A 71 -56.45 -11.82 -32.51
CA MET A 71 -56.93 -12.11 -33.87
C MET A 71 -56.48 -13.51 -34.34
N GLY A 72 -56.77 -14.56 -33.59
CA GLY A 72 -56.54 -15.94 -34.08
C GLY A 72 -55.08 -16.39 -34.20
N VAL A 73 -54.19 -15.83 -33.38
CA VAL A 73 -52.79 -16.23 -33.26
C VAL A 73 -52.60 -17.16 -32.06
N THR A 74 -51.97 -18.31 -32.29
CA THR A 74 -51.49 -19.20 -31.21
C THR A 74 -49.97 -19.14 -31.13
N SER A 75 -49.43 -18.83 -29.95
CA SER A 75 -48.00 -18.61 -29.75
C SER A 75 -47.51 -18.98 -28.35
N SER A 76 -46.19 -19.17 -28.22
CA SER A 76 -45.49 -19.37 -26.94
C SER A 76 -44.13 -18.66 -26.95
N VAL A 77 -43.68 -18.18 -25.79
CA VAL A 77 -42.30 -17.68 -25.60
C VAL A 77 -41.60 -18.51 -24.53
N ASN A 78 -40.33 -18.84 -24.73
CA ASN A 78 -39.53 -19.52 -23.73
C ASN A 78 -38.67 -18.54 -22.90
N SER A 79 -37.97 -19.05 -21.88
CA SER A 79 -37.08 -18.27 -21.01
C SER A 79 -35.88 -17.64 -21.73
N SER A 80 -35.56 -18.09 -22.95
CA SER A 80 -34.48 -17.54 -23.78
C SER A 80 -34.97 -16.46 -24.76
N GLY A 81 -36.24 -16.07 -24.69
CA GLY A 81 -36.82 -15.04 -25.55
C GLY A 81 -37.20 -15.53 -26.96
N VAL A 82 -37.22 -16.84 -27.20
CA VAL A 82 -37.66 -17.41 -28.48
C VAL A 82 -39.18 -17.46 -28.51
N LEU A 83 -39.77 -16.63 -29.36
CA LEU A 83 -41.19 -16.65 -29.71
C LEU A 83 -41.44 -17.68 -30.81
N THR A 84 -42.44 -18.55 -30.61
CA THR A 84 -42.87 -19.58 -31.55
C THR A 84 -44.36 -19.40 -31.85
N VAL A 85 -44.73 -19.35 -33.13
CA VAL A 85 -46.12 -19.21 -33.60
C VAL A 85 -46.54 -20.48 -34.33
N THR A 86 -47.60 -21.11 -33.84
CA THR A 86 -48.07 -22.44 -34.30
C THR A 86 -49.40 -22.41 -35.04
N ALA A 87 -50.13 -21.29 -34.99
CA ALA A 87 -51.34 -21.08 -35.79
C ALA A 87 -51.62 -19.60 -36.04
N LEU A 88 -52.15 -19.32 -37.23
CA LEU A 88 -52.65 -18.01 -37.66
C LEU A 88 -53.93 -18.23 -38.48
N THR A 89 -55.10 -17.94 -37.90
CA THR A 89 -56.39 -18.18 -38.58
C THR A 89 -56.85 -17.01 -39.45
N THR A 90 -56.45 -15.78 -39.14
CA THR A 90 -56.75 -14.56 -39.90
C THR A 90 -55.66 -14.22 -40.92
N ASP A 91 -55.91 -13.26 -41.83
CA ASP A 91 -54.91 -12.81 -42.81
C ASP A 91 -53.76 -12.01 -42.20
N MET A 92 -54.01 -11.40 -41.04
CA MET A 92 -53.04 -10.62 -40.29
C MET A 92 -53.18 -10.88 -38.79
N GLY A 93 -52.05 -10.87 -38.10
CA GLY A 93 -51.98 -10.96 -36.65
C GLY A 93 -50.66 -10.39 -36.14
N TRP A 94 -50.53 -10.25 -34.83
CA TRP A 94 -49.25 -9.88 -34.22
C TRP A 94 -49.11 -10.48 -32.84
N VAL A 95 -47.86 -10.62 -32.41
CA VAL A 95 -47.50 -10.98 -31.04
C VAL A 95 -46.55 -9.92 -30.51
N ASP A 96 -46.92 -9.29 -29.40
CA ASP A 96 -46.03 -8.41 -28.66
C ASP A 96 -45.24 -9.27 -27.67
N ILE A 97 -43.91 -9.22 -27.79
CA ILE A 97 -42.97 -9.85 -26.86
C ILE A 97 -42.37 -8.76 -25.97
N THR A 98 -42.47 -8.96 -24.65
CA THR A 98 -42.01 -8.00 -23.64
C THR A 98 -40.88 -8.61 -22.82
N ALA A 99 -39.75 -7.91 -22.78
CA ALA A 99 -38.64 -8.20 -21.89
C ALA A 99 -38.75 -7.33 -20.63
N SER A 100 -38.72 -7.96 -19.46
CA SER A 100 -38.77 -7.30 -18.15
C SER A 100 -37.64 -7.76 -17.23
N LYS A 101 -37.06 -6.83 -16.47
CA LYS A 101 -36.03 -7.09 -15.45
C LYS A 101 -36.23 -6.12 -14.28
N PHE A 102 -36.10 -6.61 -13.04
CA PHE A 102 -36.29 -5.78 -11.85
C PHE A 102 -35.33 -4.59 -11.86
N GLY A 103 -35.86 -3.38 -11.64
CA GLY A 103 -35.08 -2.13 -11.67
C GLY A 103 -34.83 -1.54 -13.07
N GLU A 104 -35.30 -2.18 -14.15
CA GLU A 104 -35.14 -1.72 -15.53
C GLU A 104 -36.50 -1.45 -16.19
N ALA A 105 -36.55 -0.50 -17.13
CA ALA A 105 -37.75 -0.27 -17.93
C ALA A 105 -38.06 -1.50 -18.80
N SER A 106 -39.33 -1.91 -18.85
CA SER A 106 -39.74 -3.02 -19.73
C SER A 106 -39.74 -2.58 -21.18
N ILE A 107 -39.24 -3.45 -22.07
CA ILE A 107 -39.13 -3.18 -23.50
C ILE A 107 -40.06 -4.14 -24.24
N THR A 108 -40.89 -3.62 -25.14
CA THR A 108 -41.84 -4.42 -25.93
C THR A 108 -41.54 -4.27 -27.42
N LYS A 109 -41.48 -5.41 -28.13
CA LYS A 109 -41.34 -5.46 -29.60
C LYS A 109 -42.49 -6.24 -30.20
N ARG A 110 -42.92 -5.84 -31.40
CA ARG A 110 -44.02 -6.48 -32.12
C ARG A 110 -43.49 -7.38 -33.23
N TYR A 111 -43.90 -8.63 -33.23
CA TYR A 111 -43.70 -9.55 -34.35
C TYR A 111 -44.97 -9.58 -35.21
N ALA A 112 -44.90 -9.00 -36.41
CA ALA A 112 -46.05 -8.92 -37.31
C ALA A 112 -46.20 -10.19 -38.16
N LEU A 113 -47.41 -10.68 -38.33
CA LEU A 113 -47.72 -11.89 -39.08
C LEU A 113 -48.67 -11.58 -40.22
N SER A 114 -48.39 -12.08 -41.42
CA SER A 114 -49.29 -11.95 -42.57
C SER A 114 -49.27 -13.18 -43.48
N LYS A 115 -50.43 -13.47 -44.06
CA LYS A 115 -50.56 -14.45 -45.14
C LYS A 115 -50.12 -13.84 -46.47
N VAL A 116 -49.40 -14.61 -47.27
CA VAL A 116 -48.99 -14.23 -48.63
C VAL A 116 -49.64 -15.17 -49.63
N TYR A 117 -50.54 -14.62 -50.43
CA TYR A 117 -51.22 -15.31 -51.54
C TYR A 117 -50.32 -15.25 -52.78
N GLN A 118 -50.03 -16.39 -53.41
CA GLN A 118 -49.29 -16.40 -54.68
C GLN A 118 -50.22 -16.00 -55.83
N GLY A 119 -49.76 -15.07 -56.68
CA GLY A 119 -50.38 -14.78 -57.97
C GLY A 119 -50.25 -15.96 -58.93
N GLN A 120 -51.22 -16.13 -59.84
CA GLN A 120 -51.20 -17.21 -60.81
C GLN A 120 -50.01 -17.08 -61.78
N THR A 121 -49.19 -18.13 -61.89
CA THR A 121 -48.15 -18.27 -62.93
C THR A 121 -48.78 -18.81 -64.21
N GLY A 122 -48.56 -18.14 -65.33
CA GLY A 122 -49.02 -18.54 -66.67
C GLY A 122 -48.30 -19.79 -67.21
N ALA A 123 -48.93 -20.46 -68.18
CA ALA A 123 -48.54 -21.78 -68.69
C ALA A 123 -47.14 -21.82 -69.35
N GLU A 124 -46.41 -22.89 -69.06
CA GLU A 124 -45.08 -23.23 -69.59
C GLU A 124 -45.18 -23.82 -71.02
N GLY A 125 -44.34 -23.33 -71.95
CA GLY A 125 -44.20 -23.85 -73.32
C GLY A 125 -43.00 -24.82 -73.45
N PRO A 126 -43.03 -25.78 -74.39
CA PRO A 126 -42.09 -26.90 -74.40
C PRO A 126 -40.68 -26.54 -74.89
N LYS A 127 -39.70 -27.23 -74.32
CA LYS A 127 -38.25 -27.15 -74.56
C LYS A 127 -37.85 -27.86 -75.87
N GLY A 128 -37.01 -27.21 -76.70
CA GLY A 128 -36.38 -27.79 -77.91
C GLY A 128 -34.85 -27.83 -77.81
N ASP A 129 -34.24 -28.77 -78.54
CA ASP A 129 -32.85 -29.26 -78.45
C ASP A 129 -31.75 -28.30 -79.02
N PRO A 130 -30.45 -28.50 -78.70
CA PRO A 130 -29.36 -27.55 -78.97
C PRO A 130 -28.64 -27.72 -80.32
N GLY A 131 -28.19 -26.62 -80.96
CA GLY A 131 -27.31 -26.63 -82.14
C GLY A 131 -26.55 -25.32 -82.45
N GLU A 132 -25.21 -25.48 -82.60
CA GLU A 132 -24.09 -24.75 -83.28
C GLU A 132 -23.82 -23.22 -83.18
N ILE A 133 -22.51 -22.89 -83.22
CA ILE A 133 -21.82 -21.60 -82.99
C ILE A 133 -22.10 -20.58 -84.12
N GLY A 134 -22.42 -19.33 -83.75
CA GLY A 134 -23.04 -18.34 -84.64
C GLY A 134 -22.12 -17.41 -85.47
N PRO A 135 -22.69 -16.71 -86.48
CA PRO A 135 -22.05 -15.62 -87.21
C PRO A 135 -22.02 -14.30 -86.40
N GLN A 136 -21.15 -13.37 -86.85
CA GLN A 136 -20.85 -12.05 -86.27
C GLN A 136 -22.09 -11.31 -85.72
N GLY A 137 -21.98 -10.83 -84.48
CA GLY A 137 -23.09 -10.24 -83.73
C GLY A 137 -23.71 -9.01 -84.40
N PRO A 138 -25.04 -8.81 -84.27
CA PRO A 138 -25.72 -7.63 -84.77
C PRO A 138 -25.17 -6.35 -84.12
N GLN A 139 -25.14 -5.26 -84.89
CA GLN A 139 -24.94 -3.91 -84.38
C GLN A 139 -25.86 -3.67 -83.18
N GLY A 140 -25.30 -3.17 -82.08
CA GLY A 140 -26.00 -3.01 -80.80
C GLY A 140 -27.29 -2.19 -80.95
N PRO A 141 -28.26 -2.37 -80.02
CA PRO A 141 -29.55 -1.69 -80.07
C PRO A 141 -29.38 -0.18 -80.19
N MET A 142 -30.29 0.46 -80.95
CA MET A 142 -30.43 1.91 -81.07
C MET A 142 -30.30 2.56 -79.68
N GLY A 143 -29.26 3.38 -79.49
CA GLY A 143 -29.08 4.13 -78.24
C GLY A 143 -30.29 5.02 -77.99
N ASN A 144 -30.74 5.12 -76.74
CA ASN A 144 -31.86 5.99 -76.38
C ASN A 144 -31.53 7.45 -76.80
N PRO A 145 -32.28 8.06 -77.75
CA PRO A 145 -32.02 9.43 -78.16
C PRO A 145 -32.05 10.36 -76.94
N GLY A 146 -31.03 11.21 -76.82
CA GLY A 146 -30.85 12.13 -75.70
C GLY A 146 -30.06 11.60 -74.51
N GLN A 147 -29.60 10.35 -74.47
CA GLN A 147 -28.63 9.92 -73.44
C GLN A 147 -27.27 10.60 -73.67
N LEU A 148 -26.52 10.91 -72.61
CA LEU A 148 -25.16 11.45 -72.74
C LEU A 148 -24.15 10.34 -73.03
N GLY A 149 -23.11 10.69 -73.78
CA GLY A 149 -21.93 9.85 -73.95
C GLY A 149 -20.64 10.68 -74.01
N LEU A 150 -19.53 10.00 -73.76
CA LEU A 150 -18.18 10.54 -73.79
C LEU A 150 -17.39 9.79 -74.87
N TYR A 151 -16.66 10.52 -75.71
CA TYR A 151 -15.73 9.92 -76.66
C TYR A 151 -14.54 10.85 -76.90
N ALA A 152 -13.41 10.27 -77.26
CA ALA A 152 -12.20 11.01 -77.59
C ALA A 152 -11.91 11.00 -79.10
N ASP A 153 -11.36 12.09 -79.60
CA ASP A 153 -10.75 12.18 -80.91
C ASP A 153 -9.38 12.88 -80.76
N GLY A 154 -8.31 12.09 -80.90
CA GLY A 154 -6.96 12.50 -80.53
C GLY A 154 -6.86 12.92 -79.06
N THR A 155 -6.45 14.18 -78.83
CA THR A 155 -6.34 14.78 -77.49
C THR A 155 -7.58 15.54 -77.05
N THR A 156 -8.64 15.58 -77.88
CA THR A 156 -9.89 16.27 -77.56
C THR A 156 -10.90 15.28 -76.99
N LEU A 157 -11.42 15.56 -75.80
CA LEU A 157 -12.52 14.81 -75.20
C LEU A 157 -13.84 15.52 -75.48
N TYR A 158 -14.84 14.77 -75.91
CA TYR A 158 -16.18 15.26 -76.21
C TYR A 158 -17.19 14.63 -75.27
N LEU A 159 -18.02 15.46 -74.64
CA LEU A 159 -19.26 15.12 -73.96
C LEU A 159 -20.42 15.59 -74.84
N LYS A 160 -21.19 14.66 -75.40
CA LYS A 160 -22.31 14.96 -76.30
C LYS A 160 -23.52 14.08 -76.01
N GLY A 161 -24.69 14.51 -76.47
CA GLY A 161 -25.88 13.65 -76.48
C GLY A 161 -25.90 12.73 -77.70
N PHE A 162 -26.57 11.59 -77.58
CA PHE A 162 -26.97 10.79 -78.74
C PHE A 162 -28.09 11.49 -79.51
N ALA A 163 -27.87 11.73 -80.80
CA ALA A 163 -28.89 12.21 -81.73
C ALA A 163 -29.87 11.08 -82.11
N ASP A 164 -30.95 11.42 -82.81
CA ASP A 164 -32.00 10.48 -83.20
C ASP A 164 -31.49 9.33 -84.10
N ASP A 165 -30.35 9.53 -84.76
CA ASP A 165 -29.65 8.53 -85.57
C ASP A 165 -28.71 7.60 -84.76
N GLY A 166 -28.65 7.77 -83.44
CA GLY A 166 -27.79 7.01 -82.55
C GLY A 166 -26.31 7.44 -82.57
N THR A 167 -25.96 8.55 -83.21
CA THR A 167 -24.60 9.11 -83.20
C THR A 167 -24.43 10.15 -82.09
N LEU A 168 -23.21 10.28 -81.53
CA LEU A 168 -22.88 11.26 -80.48
C LEU A 168 -22.68 12.67 -81.06
N THR A 169 -23.72 13.21 -81.69
CA THR A 169 -23.67 14.50 -82.41
C THR A 169 -24.62 15.56 -81.83
N ALA A 170 -25.51 15.19 -80.89
CA ALA A 170 -26.46 16.14 -80.32
C ALA A 170 -25.78 17.14 -79.36
N ASN A 171 -26.22 18.41 -79.45
CA ASN A 171 -25.69 19.52 -78.65
C ASN A 171 -26.14 19.51 -77.17
N THR A 172 -27.00 18.57 -76.79
CA THR A 172 -27.46 18.36 -75.41
C THR A 172 -27.74 16.88 -75.19
N GLY A 173 -27.54 16.40 -73.96
CA GLY A 173 -28.08 15.11 -73.50
C GLY A 173 -28.69 15.24 -72.10
N TYR A 174 -29.20 14.13 -71.57
CA TYR A 174 -29.86 14.10 -70.27
C TYR A 174 -29.19 13.12 -69.32
N ILE A 175 -29.19 13.48 -68.04
CA ILE A 175 -28.88 12.58 -66.91
C ILE A 175 -30.07 12.48 -65.96
N TYR A 176 -30.13 11.38 -65.22
CA TYR A 176 -31.03 11.23 -64.08
C TYR A 176 -30.17 11.22 -62.82
N ALA A 177 -30.28 12.28 -62.03
CA ALA A 177 -29.58 12.44 -60.76
C ALA A 177 -30.60 12.86 -59.70
N GLU A 178 -30.52 12.27 -58.50
CA GLU A 178 -31.42 12.60 -57.38
C GLU A 178 -32.92 12.50 -57.70
N GLY A 179 -33.29 11.63 -58.64
CA GLY A 179 -34.68 11.46 -59.10
C GLY A 179 -35.19 12.56 -60.06
N ILE A 180 -34.33 13.49 -60.49
CA ILE A 180 -34.64 14.58 -61.41
C ILE A 180 -33.88 14.38 -62.73
N ARG A 181 -34.53 14.73 -63.86
CA ARG A 181 -33.89 14.76 -65.18
C ARG A 181 -33.21 16.11 -65.40
N HIS A 182 -31.90 16.10 -65.56
CA HIS A 182 -31.13 17.31 -65.92
C HIS A 182 -30.74 17.29 -67.40
N THR A 183 -30.79 18.45 -68.04
CA THR A 183 -30.27 18.65 -69.40
C THR A 183 -28.83 19.15 -69.31
N VAL A 184 -27.90 18.42 -69.91
CA VAL A 184 -26.47 18.73 -69.91
C VAL A 184 -26.07 19.23 -71.30
N PRO A 185 -25.47 20.43 -71.42
CA PRO A 185 -24.98 20.93 -72.69
C PRO A 185 -23.78 20.12 -73.17
N ALA A 186 -23.62 20.02 -74.50
CA ALA A 186 -22.42 19.44 -75.08
C ALA A 186 -21.19 20.28 -74.69
N TYR A 187 -20.09 19.58 -74.40
CA TYR A 187 -18.83 20.20 -74.02
C TYR A 187 -17.68 19.45 -74.69
N SER A 188 -16.64 20.17 -75.08
CA SER A 188 -15.43 19.56 -75.63
C SER A 188 -14.23 20.39 -75.26
N GLU A 189 -13.13 19.72 -74.92
CA GLU A 189 -11.90 20.38 -74.52
C GLU A 189 -10.70 19.57 -75.03
N VAL A 190 -9.67 20.28 -75.49
CA VAL A 190 -8.37 19.68 -75.79
C VAL A 190 -7.64 19.49 -74.47
N LEU A 191 -7.37 18.25 -74.07
CA LEU A 191 -6.76 17.93 -72.79
C LEU A 191 -5.23 18.07 -72.86
N THR A 192 -4.65 18.90 -71.98
CA THR A 192 -3.23 19.30 -72.00
C THR A 192 -2.39 18.66 -70.89
N ALA A 193 -3.02 18.09 -69.86
CA ALA A 193 -2.35 17.41 -68.75
C ALA A 193 -2.52 15.90 -68.83
N ASP A 194 -1.54 15.13 -68.35
CA ASP A 194 -1.66 13.69 -68.16
C ASP A 194 -2.31 13.34 -66.82
N GLY A 195 -2.94 12.16 -66.74
CA GLY A 195 -3.52 11.60 -65.52
C GLY A 195 -5.03 11.42 -65.55
N LYS A 196 -5.58 11.01 -64.41
CA LYS A 196 -7.01 10.74 -64.23
C LYS A 196 -7.82 12.04 -64.26
N GLY A 197 -8.88 12.05 -65.05
CA GLY A 197 -9.84 13.15 -65.14
C GLY A 197 -11.27 12.67 -65.02
N TYR A 198 -12.16 13.63 -64.81
CA TYR A 198 -13.57 13.40 -64.58
C TYR A 198 -14.40 14.38 -65.41
N ALA A 199 -15.47 13.89 -66.02
CA ALA A 199 -16.49 14.74 -66.62
C ALA A 199 -17.47 15.15 -65.54
N ILE A 200 -17.72 16.45 -65.41
CA ILE A 200 -18.57 16.99 -64.34
C ILE A 200 -19.62 17.96 -64.89
N PHE A 201 -20.70 18.15 -64.14
CA PHE A 201 -21.79 19.05 -64.46
C PHE A 201 -22.35 19.72 -63.20
N ASP A 202 -22.30 21.04 -63.13
CA ASP A 202 -22.70 21.83 -61.95
C ASP A 202 -24.20 22.19 -61.90
N GLY A 203 -24.99 21.67 -62.83
CA GLY A 203 -26.41 22.03 -63.01
C GLY A 203 -26.64 23.05 -64.12
N VAL A 204 -25.59 23.73 -64.61
CA VAL A 204 -25.65 24.74 -65.67
C VAL A 204 -24.68 24.42 -66.81
N ALA A 205 -23.43 24.14 -66.50
CA ALA A 205 -22.35 23.89 -67.46
C ALA A 205 -21.67 22.54 -67.20
N ALA A 206 -21.27 21.89 -68.29
CA ALA A 206 -20.38 20.74 -68.22
C ALA A 206 -18.93 21.18 -68.41
N GLN A 207 -18.01 20.51 -67.72
CA GLN A 207 -16.58 20.75 -67.82
C GLN A 207 -15.80 19.46 -67.48
N PHE A 208 -14.51 19.42 -67.83
CA PHE A 208 -13.62 18.36 -67.37
C PHE A 208 -12.77 18.85 -66.20
N ALA A 209 -12.65 18.01 -65.17
CA ALA A 209 -11.97 18.33 -63.94
C ALA A 209 -11.01 17.22 -63.51
N LYS A 210 -10.09 17.55 -62.60
CA LYS A 210 -9.23 16.61 -61.90
C LYS A 210 -9.31 16.88 -60.39
N LEU A 211 -9.20 15.81 -59.61
CA LEU A 211 -9.09 15.90 -58.16
C LEU A 211 -7.62 15.87 -57.78
N ILE A 212 -7.18 16.82 -56.97
CA ILE A 212 -5.80 16.90 -56.50
C ILE A 212 -5.71 16.96 -54.98
N ALA A 213 -4.60 16.49 -54.44
CA ALA A 213 -4.28 16.54 -53.02
C ALA A 213 -2.94 17.25 -52.80
N ASP A 214 -2.84 18.09 -51.77
CA ASP A 214 -1.63 18.85 -51.41
C ASP A 214 -1.02 18.42 -50.06
N GLY A 215 -1.51 17.33 -49.48
CA GLY A 215 -1.06 16.77 -48.20
C GLY A 215 -1.83 17.32 -46.99
N THR A 216 -2.48 18.47 -47.12
CA THR A 216 -3.29 19.08 -46.05
C THR A 216 -4.77 19.12 -46.40
N SER A 217 -5.08 19.18 -47.69
CA SER A 217 -6.43 19.28 -48.24
C SER A 217 -6.53 18.58 -49.60
N LYS A 218 -7.76 18.40 -50.07
CA LYS A 218 -8.11 17.95 -51.41
C LYS A 218 -9.04 18.97 -52.05
N ARG A 219 -8.90 19.18 -53.36
CA ARG A 219 -9.73 20.12 -54.11
C ARG A 219 -9.87 19.69 -55.57
N TRP A 220 -10.99 20.08 -56.16
CA TRP A 220 -11.25 19.90 -57.58
C TRP A 220 -10.75 21.12 -58.35
N GLU A 221 -10.11 20.88 -59.49
CA GLU A 221 -9.66 21.92 -60.41
C GLU A 221 -10.08 21.56 -61.83
N PRO A 222 -10.25 22.54 -62.74
CA PRO A 222 -10.38 22.28 -64.17
C PRO A 222 -9.22 21.40 -64.66
N TYR A 223 -9.50 20.49 -65.59
CA TYR A 223 -8.53 19.46 -65.98
C TYR A 223 -7.21 20.05 -66.50
N ASN A 224 -7.32 21.06 -67.37
CA ASN A 224 -6.21 21.80 -67.95
C ASN A 224 -5.58 22.85 -67.01
N GLY A 225 -6.05 22.95 -65.77
CA GLY A 225 -5.62 23.94 -64.78
C GLY A 225 -6.50 25.18 -64.76
N GLY A 226 -6.60 25.79 -63.59
CA GLY A 226 -7.47 26.93 -63.30
C GLY A 226 -7.70 27.07 -61.80
N GLU A 227 -8.60 27.98 -61.42
CA GLU A 227 -9.02 28.13 -60.02
C GLU A 227 -9.77 26.89 -59.52
N ALA A 228 -9.68 26.64 -58.22
CA ALA A 228 -10.38 25.52 -57.59
C ALA A 228 -11.90 25.64 -57.79
N LEU A 229 -12.53 24.53 -58.16
CA LEU A 229 -13.96 24.43 -58.35
C LEU A 229 -14.67 24.37 -57.00
N THR A 230 -15.89 24.91 -56.94
CA THR A 230 -16.79 24.69 -55.80
C THR A 230 -17.21 23.23 -55.78
N SER A 231 -17.24 22.61 -54.60
CA SER A 231 -17.48 21.17 -54.43
C SER A 231 -18.93 20.73 -54.67
N ASP A 232 -19.73 21.46 -55.44
CA ASP A 232 -21.14 21.13 -55.71
C ASP A 232 -21.38 20.94 -57.21
N PHE A 233 -21.19 19.71 -57.68
CA PHE A 233 -21.48 19.29 -59.05
C PHE A 233 -21.69 17.77 -59.09
N PHE A 234 -22.24 17.29 -60.20
CA PHE A 234 -22.37 15.87 -60.49
C PHE A 234 -21.15 15.37 -61.25
N VAL A 235 -20.59 14.24 -60.83
CA VAL A 235 -19.57 13.49 -61.57
C VAL A 235 -20.29 12.54 -62.53
N LEU A 236 -20.04 12.69 -63.83
CA LEU A 236 -20.73 11.98 -64.91
C LEU A 236 -19.94 10.80 -65.47
N GLY A 237 -18.63 10.85 -65.34
CA GLY A 237 -17.73 9.85 -65.90
C GLY A 237 -16.29 10.12 -65.54
N SER A 238 -15.42 9.16 -65.82
CA SER A 238 -13.98 9.29 -65.64
C SER A 238 -13.24 8.90 -66.92
N PHE A 239 -12.00 9.37 -67.04
CA PHE A 239 -11.12 9.08 -68.18
C PHE A 239 -9.66 9.16 -67.75
N MET A 240 -8.76 8.60 -68.57
CA MET A 240 -7.31 8.72 -68.41
C MET A 240 -6.69 9.39 -69.63
N LYS A 241 -5.78 10.34 -69.41
CA LYS A 241 -4.92 10.94 -70.45
C LYS A 241 -3.48 10.49 -70.26
N ASN A 242 -2.84 10.07 -71.34
CA ASN A 242 -1.38 9.85 -71.39
C ASN A 242 -0.84 10.25 -72.77
N GLY A 243 0.05 11.24 -72.82
CA GLY A 243 0.69 11.70 -74.05
C GLY A 243 -0.33 12.23 -75.05
N ASP A 244 -0.52 11.55 -76.18
CA ASP A 244 -1.50 11.91 -77.21
C ASP A 244 -2.80 11.10 -77.15
N SER A 245 -2.93 10.17 -76.19
CA SER A 245 -4.07 9.24 -76.10
C SER A 245 -4.98 9.54 -74.91
N ILE A 246 -6.29 9.43 -75.13
CA ILE A 246 -7.31 9.36 -74.08
C ILE A 246 -7.90 7.96 -74.09
N TYR A 247 -7.96 7.32 -72.93
CA TYR A 247 -8.43 5.93 -72.78
C TYR A 247 -9.14 5.75 -71.44
N ASP A 248 -9.69 4.55 -71.22
CA ASP A 248 -10.46 4.20 -70.01
C ASP A 248 -11.60 5.20 -69.71
N ILE A 249 -12.30 5.61 -70.77
CA ILE A 249 -13.47 6.47 -70.67
C ILE A 249 -14.61 5.62 -70.12
N GLN A 250 -15.02 5.91 -68.90
CA GLN A 250 -16.09 5.21 -68.21
C GLN A 250 -17.19 6.19 -67.82
N TYR A 251 -18.43 5.83 -68.12
CA TYR A 251 -19.59 6.55 -67.60
C TYR A 251 -19.91 6.03 -66.21
N VAL A 252 -20.06 6.92 -65.23
CA VAL A 252 -20.49 6.56 -63.87
C VAL A 252 -21.92 7.02 -63.65
N MET A 253 -22.65 6.36 -62.75
CA MET A 253 -23.95 6.89 -62.34
C MET A 253 -23.74 8.29 -61.75
N PRO A 254 -24.49 9.32 -62.19
CA PRO A 254 -24.32 10.68 -61.70
C PRO A 254 -24.43 10.75 -60.18
N GLU A 255 -23.31 11.11 -59.54
CA GLU A 255 -23.21 11.24 -58.08
C GLU A 255 -22.69 12.63 -57.74
N ARG A 256 -23.17 13.23 -56.65
CA ARG A 256 -22.59 14.50 -56.16
C ARG A 256 -21.13 14.28 -55.79
N SER A 257 -20.27 15.21 -56.17
CA SER A 257 -18.85 15.31 -55.82
C SER A 257 -18.50 14.83 -54.41
N GLU A 258 -19.23 15.28 -53.37
CA GLU A 258 -18.95 14.88 -51.98
C GLU A 258 -19.21 13.40 -51.69
N ASN A 259 -20.24 12.83 -52.30
CA ASN A 259 -20.57 11.41 -52.17
C ASN A 259 -19.60 10.57 -53.00
N PHE A 260 -19.29 11.02 -54.21
CA PHE A 260 -18.31 10.40 -55.10
C PHE A 260 -16.94 10.26 -54.43
N GLU A 261 -16.45 11.31 -53.76
CA GLU A 261 -15.18 11.25 -53.02
C GLU A 261 -15.18 10.22 -51.88
N ARG A 262 -16.34 9.94 -51.29
CA ARG A 262 -16.49 8.97 -50.19
C ARG A 262 -16.65 7.55 -50.70
N SER A 263 -17.49 7.35 -51.72
CA SER A 263 -17.83 6.03 -52.29
C SER A 263 -16.69 5.48 -53.15
N HIS A 264 -16.01 6.34 -53.91
CA HIS A 264 -14.89 5.97 -54.79
C HIS A 264 -13.50 6.21 -54.17
N PHE A 265 -13.44 6.36 -52.84
CA PHE A 265 -12.19 6.69 -52.13
C PHE A 265 -11.02 5.76 -52.49
N MET A 266 -11.25 4.44 -52.51
CA MET A 266 -10.21 3.46 -52.81
C MET A 266 -9.76 3.50 -54.27
N ASP A 267 -10.65 3.85 -55.19
CA ASP A 267 -10.35 4.00 -56.63
C ASP A 267 -9.54 5.29 -56.89
N ILE A 268 -9.92 6.39 -56.23
CA ILE A 268 -9.17 7.65 -56.22
C ILE A 268 -7.74 7.43 -55.68
N LEU A 269 -7.59 6.65 -54.61
CA LEU A 269 -6.28 6.29 -54.05
C LEU A 269 -5.46 5.39 -54.98
N ALA A 270 -6.11 4.46 -55.70
CA ALA A 270 -5.45 3.51 -56.58
C ALA A 270 -5.00 4.14 -57.92
N THR A 271 -5.70 5.17 -58.39
CA THR A 271 -5.46 5.84 -59.68
C THR A 271 -4.68 7.14 -59.58
N GLY A 272 -4.58 7.74 -58.38
CA GLY A 272 -3.65 8.83 -58.11
C GLY A 272 -2.20 8.38 -58.34
N ASP A 273 -1.34 9.33 -58.75
CA ASP A 273 0.11 9.10 -58.90
C ASP A 273 0.65 8.31 -57.70
N ILE A 274 0.87 6.99 -57.89
CA ILE A 274 1.18 6.01 -56.83
C ILE A 274 2.36 6.46 -55.96
N LYS A 275 3.20 7.36 -56.49
CA LYS A 275 4.32 8.00 -55.80
C LYS A 275 3.90 8.90 -54.63
N ASN A 276 2.63 9.31 -54.55
CA ASN A 276 2.12 10.28 -53.58
C ASN A 276 1.01 9.73 -52.67
N ILE A 277 0.93 8.40 -52.48
CA ILE A 277 -0.07 7.78 -51.59
C ILE A 277 -0.08 8.37 -50.17
N ASN A 278 1.09 8.80 -49.67
CA ASN A 278 1.23 9.46 -48.38
C ASN A 278 0.58 10.85 -48.34
N VAL A 279 0.65 11.60 -49.45
CA VAL A 279 0.04 12.94 -49.59
C VAL A 279 -1.49 12.83 -49.60
N TRP A 280 -2.01 11.81 -50.30
CA TRP A 280 -3.44 11.51 -50.30
C TRP A 280 -3.94 10.97 -48.96
N ALA A 281 -3.17 10.11 -48.29
CA ALA A 281 -3.53 9.60 -46.96
C ALA A 281 -3.58 10.72 -45.90
N GLN A 282 -2.64 11.67 -45.95
CA GLN A 282 -2.60 12.82 -45.06
C GLN A 282 -3.74 13.82 -45.33
N ALA A 283 -4.02 14.13 -46.61
CA ALA A 283 -5.14 15.00 -46.98
C ALA A 283 -6.51 14.43 -46.55
N ASN A 284 -6.62 13.11 -46.39
CA ASN A 284 -7.83 12.43 -45.92
C ASN A 284 -7.81 12.08 -44.42
N LYS A 285 -6.86 12.64 -43.65
CA LYS A 285 -6.74 12.49 -42.19
C LYS A 285 -6.64 11.04 -41.69
N ILE A 286 -6.05 10.15 -42.50
CA ILE A 286 -5.85 8.74 -42.14
C ILE A 286 -4.88 8.59 -40.94
N ASP A 287 -3.95 9.53 -40.78
CA ASP A 287 -3.07 9.67 -39.61
C ASP A 287 -3.83 9.74 -38.28
N GLN A 288 -4.99 10.41 -38.25
CA GLN A 288 -5.85 10.49 -37.05
C GLN A 288 -6.52 9.15 -36.74
N VAL A 289 -6.78 8.32 -37.75
CA VAL A 289 -7.36 6.98 -37.57
C VAL A 289 -6.34 6.05 -36.93
N PHE A 290 -5.08 6.08 -37.38
CA PHE A 290 -4.02 5.28 -36.78
C PHE A 290 -3.61 5.74 -35.36
N GLN A 291 -3.64 7.04 -35.07
CA GLN A 291 -3.44 7.53 -33.70
C GLN A 291 -4.54 7.03 -32.75
N ARG A 292 -5.80 6.97 -33.20
CA ARG A 292 -6.90 6.41 -32.41
C ARG A 292 -6.74 4.91 -32.16
N VAL A 293 -6.18 4.16 -33.11
CA VAL A 293 -5.87 2.72 -32.93
C VAL A 293 -4.72 2.52 -31.93
N ALA A 294 -3.68 3.36 -31.97
CA ALA A 294 -2.59 3.31 -30.98
C ALA A 294 -3.08 3.68 -29.56
N VAL A 295 -3.99 4.66 -29.44
CA VAL A 295 -4.68 4.97 -28.18
C VAL A 295 -5.55 3.80 -27.72
N LEU A 296 -6.17 3.05 -28.65
CA LEU A 296 -6.97 1.87 -28.34
C LEU A 296 -6.09 0.72 -27.80
N GLU A 297 -4.93 0.44 -28.38
CA GLU A 297 -3.97 -0.55 -27.85
C GLU A 297 -3.41 -0.15 -26.47
N ALA A 298 -3.17 1.14 -26.25
CA ALA A 298 -2.76 1.67 -24.95
C ALA A 298 -3.89 1.55 -23.91
N PHE A 299 -5.13 1.85 -24.30
CA PHE A 299 -6.32 1.76 -23.45
C PHE A 299 -6.69 0.31 -23.08
N ILE A 300 -6.48 -0.65 -23.98
CA ILE A 300 -6.75 -2.07 -23.74
C ILE A 300 -5.78 -2.67 -22.70
N ASN A 301 -4.52 -2.22 -22.69
CA ASN A 301 -3.49 -2.80 -21.81
C ASN A 301 -3.23 -2.00 -20.53
N LYS A 302 -3.51 -0.69 -20.51
CA LYS A 302 -3.21 0.19 -19.39
C LYS A 302 -4.29 1.28 -19.26
N VAL A 303 -4.90 1.36 -18.07
CA VAL A 303 -5.71 2.53 -17.69
C VAL A 303 -4.76 3.64 -17.26
N PHE A 304 -4.62 4.68 -18.08
CA PHE A 304 -3.91 5.90 -17.69
C PHE A 304 -4.91 6.87 -17.06
N ALA A 305 -5.05 6.82 -15.73
CA ALA A 305 -5.78 7.83 -14.99
C ALA A 305 -4.80 8.85 -14.40
N ASN A 306 -4.97 10.13 -14.74
CA ASN A 306 -4.17 11.21 -14.16
C ASN A 306 -4.52 11.44 -12.68
N LYS A 307 -5.75 11.09 -12.29
CA LYS A 307 -6.24 11.12 -10.92
C LYS A 307 -7.33 10.06 -10.75
N ILE A 308 -7.28 9.31 -9.65
CA ILE A 308 -8.37 8.41 -9.22
C ILE A 308 -8.94 9.01 -7.94
N GLU A 309 -10.16 9.52 -8.00
CA GLU A 309 -10.90 10.04 -6.84
C GLU A 309 -11.95 9.03 -6.41
N MET A 310 -12.03 8.77 -5.11
CA MET A 310 -13.02 7.87 -4.51
C MET A 310 -14.06 8.74 -3.79
N SER A 311 -15.30 8.76 -4.30
CA SER A 311 -16.43 9.42 -3.65
C SER A 311 -17.24 8.42 -2.82
N ASN A 312 -17.99 8.90 -1.83
CA ASN A 312 -18.98 8.11 -1.06
C ASN A 312 -18.47 6.80 -0.43
N ASN A 313 -17.30 6.80 0.25
CA ASN A 313 -16.75 5.60 0.91
C ASN A 313 -16.48 4.39 -0.02
N GLY A 314 -16.30 4.61 -1.33
CA GLY A 314 -15.92 3.54 -2.25
C GLY A 314 -14.62 2.82 -1.86
N ALA A 315 -14.35 1.69 -2.50
CA ALA A 315 -13.13 0.90 -2.27
C ALA A 315 -12.44 0.53 -3.59
N ILE A 316 -11.11 0.55 -3.60
CA ILE A 316 -10.28 -0.03 -4.66
C ILE A 316 -9.72 -1.34 -4.13
N TYR A 317 -10.11 -2.45 -4.73
CA TYR A 317 -9.73 -3.75 -4.23
C TYR A 317 -9.49 -4.77 -5.35
N SER A 318 -8.65 -5.73 -5.02
CA SER A 318 -8.39 -6.90 -5.85
C SER A 318 -8.54 -8.15 -4.99
N ARG A 319 -9.45 -9.03 -5.41
CA ARG A 319 -9.79 -10.32 -4.76
C ARG A 319 -10.40 -10.23 -3.35
N TYR A 320 -10.48 -9.04 -2.75
CA TYR A 320 -11.34 -8.81 -1.59
C TYR A 320 -12.81 -8.68 -2.05
N THR A 321 -13.75 -8.87 -1.13
CA THR A 321 -15.14 -8.48 -1.38
C THR A 321 -15.30 -6.96 -1.27
N GLU A 322 -16.41 -6.43 -1.78
CA GLU A 322 -16.75 -5.01 -1.65
C GLU A 322 -16.81 -4.54 -0.19
N ASP A 323 -17.26 -5.41 0.73
CA ASP A 323 -17.28 -5.15 2.17
C ASP A 323 -15.91 -5.32 2.85
N GLY A 324 -14.85 -5.61 2.09
CA GLY A 324 -13.49 -5.77 2.58
C GLY A 324 -13.20 -7.10 3.28
N ALA A 325 -13.92 -8.18 2.95
CA ALA A 325 -13.56 -9.53 3.36
C ALA A 325 -12.41 -10.08 2.49
N ALA A 326 -11.42 -10.70 3.12
CA ALA A 326 -10.23 -11.20 2.43
C ALA A 326 -10.55 -12.46 1.58
N PRO A 327 -9.83 -12.69 0.46
CA PRO A 327 -10.02 -13.89 -0.34
C PRO A 327 -9.67 -15.15 0.46
N SER A 328 -10.38 -16.25 0.22
CA SER A 328 -10.11 -17.53 0.90
C SER A 328 -8.70 -18.06 0.60
N ASP A 329 -8.18 -17.79 -0.60
CA ASP A 329 -6.88 -18.24 -1.11
C ASP A 329 -6.10 -17.09 -1.82
N GLY A 330 -4.80 -17.30 -2.03
CA GLY A 330 -3.95 -16.38 -2.80
C GLY A 330 -3.71 -15.00 -2.15
N SER A 331 -3.32 -14.03 -2.98
CA SER A 331 -3.01 -12.65 -2.58
C SER A 331 -4.10 -11.67 -3.01
N GLY A 332 -4.22 -10.54 -2.31
CA GLY A 332 -5.16 -9.48 -2.64
C GLY A 332 -4.93 -8.24 -1.80
N TYR A 333 -5.53 -7.13 -2.22
CA TYR A 333 -5.49 -5.84 -1.51
C TYR A 333 -6.86 -5.17 -1.51
N TYR A 334 -7.07 -4.28 -0.53
CA TYR A 334 -8.28 -3.48 -0.38
C TYR A 334 -7.88 -2.12 0.21
N LEU A 335 -8.27 -1.05 -0.48
CA LEU A 335 -8.07 0.35 -0.12
C LEU A 335 -9.46 0.98 0.00
N ALA A 336 -9.87 1.43 1.18
CA ALA A 336 -11.18 2.05 1.38
C ALA A 336 -11.11 3.57 1.53
N GLY A 337 -12.21 4.25 1.19
CA GLY A 337 -12.36 5.69 1.32
C GLY A 337 -12.26 6.23 2.76
N ASN A 338 -12.35 5.35 3.78
CA ASN A 338 -12.12 5.69 5.18
C ASN A 338 -10.63 5.64 5.60
N GLY A 339 -9.71 5.35 4.67
CA GLY A 339 -8.27 5.24 4.92
C GLY A 339 -7.82 3.85 5.37
N GLU A 340 -8.69 2.84 5.40
CA GLU A 340 -8.32 1.47 5.73
C GLU A 340 -7.60 0.79 4.55
N ILE A 341 -6.46 0.15 4.84
CA ILE A 341 -5.70 -0.67 3.90
C ILE A 341 -5.65 -2.11 4.44
N LYS A 342 -6.21 -3.07 3.69
CA LYS A 342 -6.10 -4.50 3.98
C LYS A 342 -5.31 -5.20 2.88
N ALA A 343 -4.49 -6.17 3.28
CA ALA A 343 -3.62 -6.92 2.39
C ALA A 343 -3.54 -8.38 2.85
N LYS A 344 -3.63 -9.32 1.92
CA LYS A 344 -3.36 -10.75 2.16
C LYS A 344 -2.24 -11.19 1.23
N ASN A 345 -1.19 -11.80 1.78
CA ASN A 345 -0.04 -12.33 1.03
C ASN A 345 0.59 -11.30 0.05
N ILE A 346 0.73 -10.05 0.49
CA ILE A 346 1.46 -9.02 -0.26
C ILE A 346 2.89 -8.98 0.26
N GLU A 347 3.84 -9.04 -0.66
CA GLU A 347 5.26 -8.81 -0.40
C GLU A 347 5.63 -7.41 -0.89
N LEU A 348 6.26 -6.61 -0.03
CA LEU A 348 6.84 -5.33 -0.41
C LEU A 348 8.27 -5.58 -0.87
N GLN A 349 8.50 -5.53 -2.18
CA GLN A 349 9.84 -5.69 -2.75
C GLN A 349 10.52 -4.31 -2.85
N ASN A 350 11.65 -4.15 -2.16
CA ASN A 350 12.57 -3.00 -2.28
C ASN A 350 12.04 -1.62 -1.82
N GLY A 351 11.06 -1.55 -0.90
CA GLY A 351 10.51 -0.27 -0.42
C GLY A 351 10.28 -0.20 1.08
N SER A 352 10.45 1.00 1.66
CA SER A 352 10.20 1.26 3.09
C SER A 352 8.72 1.59 3.35
N ILE A 353 8.15 1.14 4.48
CA ILE A 353 6.88 1.67 5.01
C ILE A 353 7.20 2.61 6.16
N TYR A 354 6.75 3.86 6.12
CA TYR A 354 7.11 4.80 7.18
C TYR A 354 6.06 5.88 7.46
N SER A 355 6.04 6.34 8.70
CA SER A 355 5.23 7.44 9.20
C SER A 355 6.02 8.15 10.31
N GLY A 356 6.17 9.47 10.24
CA GLY A 356 7.02 10.20 11.18
C GLY A 356 8.54 9.99 10.99
N TYR A 357 8.94 9.31 9.91
CA TYR A 357 10.33 9.13 9.46
C TYR A 357 10.47 9.57 7.99
N THR A 358 11.69 9.81 7.52
CA THR A 358 12.03 9.86 6.09
C THR A 358 12.08 8.44 5.50
N LYS A 359 12.13 8.34 4.17
CA LYS A 359 12.34 7.07 3.46
C LYS A 359 13.63 6.34 3.83
N ASP A 360 14.61 7.10 4.35
CA ASP A 360 15.95 6.61 4.73
C ASP A 360 16.02 6.31 6.24
N GLY A 361 14.88 6.30 6.94
CA GLY A 361 14.81 5.95 8.36
C GLY A 361 15.23 7.06 9.31
N ILE A 362 15.22 8.33 8.88
CA ILE A 362 15.53 9.48 9.74
C ILE A 362 14.24 10.03 10.37
N PRO A 363 14.14 10.16 11.71
CA PRO A 363 13.05 10.86 12.38
C PRO A 363 12.75 12.25 11.80
N ILE A 364 11.49 12.54 11.44
CA ILE A 364 11.08 13.89 11.01
C ILE A 364 10.39 14.70 12.12
N THR A 365 9.91 14.05 13.18
CA THR A 365 9.24 14.72 14.32
C THR A 365 9.62 14.03 15.64
N THR A 366 9.15 14.57 16.76
CA THR A 366 9.22 13.93 18.10
C THR A 366 7.94 13.15 18.46
N SER A 367 6.93 13.16 17.59
CA SER A 367 5.65 12.46 17.80
C SER A 367 5.75 10.97 17.47
N ALA A 368 4.71 10.18 17.74
CA ALA A 368 4.74 8.75 17.43
C ALA A 368 4.95 8.46 15.94
N GLY A 369 5.79 7.48 15.62
CA GLY A 369 6.16 7.15 14.25
C GLY A 369 6.82 5.77 14.13
N TYR A 370 6.95 5.27 12.90
CA TYR A 370 7.63 4.02 12.58
C TYR A 370 8.25 4.05 11.17
N HIS A 371 9.24 3.20 10.94
CA HIS A 371 9.89 2.95 9.66
C HIS A 371 10.24 1.46 9.57
N LEU A 372 9.71 0.77 8.56
CA LEU A 372 10.05 -0.60 8.20
C LEU A 372 10.87 -0.54 6.90
N SER A 373 12.16 -0.88 6.97
CA SER A 373 13.07 -0.83 5.82
C SER A 373 13.01 -2.09 4.95
N PRO A 374 13.50 -2.03 3.69
CA PRO A 374 13.65 -3.20 2.82
C PRO A 374 14.55 -4.29 3.40
N ASP A 375 15.49 -3.92 4.27
CA ASP A 375 16.42 -4.85 4.93
C ASP A 375 15.78 -5.57 6.13
N GLY A 376 14.47 -5.40 6.34
CA GLY A 376 13.73 -6.01 7.44
C GLY A 376 13.96 -5.32 8.80
N ILE A 377 14.44 -4.07 8.81
CA ILE A 377 14.64 -3.31 10.04
C ILE A 377 13.37 -2.53 10.37
N PHE A 378 12.82 -2.75 11.56
CA PHE A 378 11.72 -1.96 12.11
C PHE A 378 12.27 -0.96 13.14
N GLN A 379 12.15 0.34 12.82
CA GLN A 379 12.44 1.46 13.71
C GLN A 379 11.12 2.10 14.16
N ALA A 380 11.01 2.50 15.42
CA ALA A 380 9.82 3.19 15.91
C ALA A 380 10.15 4.17 17.04
N MET A 381 9.37 5.26 17.11
CA MET A 381 9.45 6.28 18.16
C MET A 381 8.10 6.41 18.86
N ASN A 382 8.11 6.48 20.19
CA ASN A 382 6.89 6.57 21.02
C ASN A 382 5.80 5.55 20.65
N ALA A 383 6.20 4.32 20.28
CA ALA A 383 5.32 3.28 19.76
C ALA A 383 5.11 2.15 20.78
N LYS A 384 3.89 1.58 20.79
CA LYS A 384 3.53 0.40 21.58
C LYS A 384 3.45 -0.82 20.66
N LEU A 385 4.38 -1.75 20.78
CA LEU A 385 4.35 -3.02 20.04
C LEU A 385 3.55 -4.06 20.82
N ILE A 386 2.41 -4.50 20.28
CA ILE A 386 1.55 -5.55 20.87
C ILE A 386 1.55 -6.74 19.91
N GLY A 387 2.12 -7.88 20.31
CA GLY A 387 2.14 -9.08 19.47
C GLY A 387 3.07 -10.18 19.97
N THR A 388 3.12 -11.30 19.23
CA THR A 388 4.08 -12.39 19.46
C THR A 388 5.23 -12.27 18.47
N LEU A 389 6.45 -12.07 18.97
CA LEU A 389 7.67 -12.13 18.15
C LEU A 389 8.12 -13.58 18.02
N ARG A 390 8.19 -14.10 16.80
CA ARG A 390 8.66 -15.46 16.50
C ARG A 390 9.91 -15.37 15.64
N THR A 391 10.89 -16.21 15.92
CA THR A 391 11.96 -16.49 14.95
C THR A 391 11.33 -17.25 13.77
N GLY A 392 11.68 -16.89 12.54
CA GLY A 392 11.01 -17.39 11.33
C GLY A 392 11.00 -18.92 11.17
N LEU A 393 10.29 -19.41 10.15
CA LEU A 393 10.27 -20.82 9.79
C LEU A 393 11.71 -21.30 9.49
N ASN A 394 12.15 -22.40 10.12
CA ASN A 394 13.52 -22.94 10.04
C ASN A 394 14.62 -22.13 10.76
N ALA A 395 14.25 -21.24 11.68
CA ALA A 395 15.23 -20.60 12.55
C ALA A 395 16.06 -21.64 13.33
N LEU A 396 17.38 -21.49 13.33
CA LEU A 396 18.30 -22.31 14.13
C LEU A 396 17.94 -22.22 15.62
N ALA A 397 18.23 -23.27 16.40
CA ALA A 397 17.93 -23.32 17.84
C ALA A 397 18.56 -22.16 18.66
N ASN A 398 19.60 -21.51 18.12
CA ASN A 398 20.24 -20.34 18.70
C ASN A 398 19.68 -18.99 18.19
N SER A 399 18.63 -18.99 17.36
CA SER A 399 17.99 -17.77 16.89
C SER A 399 17.35 -17.03 18.07
N ARG A 400 17.55 -15.71 18.13
CA ARG A 400 17.07 -14.84 19.21
C ARG A 400 16.39 -13.63 18.61
N VAL A 401 15.29 -13.21 19.23
CA VAL A 401 14.70 -11.89 19.01
C VAL A 401 15.49 -10.92 19.90
N SER A 402 16.12 -9.91 19.29
CA SER A 402 16.87 -8.88 20.01
C SER A 402 16.25 -7.52 19.73
N ILE A 403 16.15 -6.67 20.77
CA ILE A 403 15.82 -5.25 20.62
C ILE A 403 17.13 -4.50 20.87
N ARG A 404 17.51 -3.59 19.96
CA ARG A 404 18.76 -2.81 20.03
C ARG A 404 18.41 -1.33 19.90
N ASP A 405 19.17 -0.47 20.56
CA ASP A 405 19.25 0.93 20.14
C ASP A 405 20.30 1.09 19.02
N GLU A 406 20.51 2.32 18.56
CA GLU A 406 21.48 2.67 17.51
C GLU A 406 22.96 2.38 17.87
N SER A 407 23.25 2.09 19.13
CA SER A 407 24.60 1.77 19.64
C SER A 407 24.83 0.27 19.85
N GLY A 408 23.83 -0.60 19.63
CA GLY A 408 23.93 -2.06 19.74
C GLY A 408 23.38 -2.66 21.06
N ILE A 409 23.58 -3.97 21.29
CA ILE A 409 23.17 -4.63 22.56
C ILE A 409 24.24 -4.34 23.61
N ILE A 410 24.11 -3.23 24.33
CA ILE A 410 24.92 -2.91 25.51
C ILE A 410 24.21 -3.31 26.82
N ALA A 411 22.90 -3.61 26.75
CA ALA A 411 22.10 -4.19 27.83
C ALA A 411 21.03 -5.13 27.24
N GLY A 412 20.75 -6.26 27.90
CA GLY A 412 19.74 -7.24 27.48
C GLY A 412 18.30 -6.69 27.55
N PRO A 413 17.30 -7.40 27.00
CA PRO A 413 15.92 -6.93 27.00
C PRO A 413 15.37 -6.73 28.42
N THR A 414 14.73 -5.59 28.65
CA THR A 414 14.02 -5.25 29.88
C THR A 414 12.68 -5.99 29.95
N PHE A 415 12.47 -6.80 31.00
CA PHE A 415 11.20 -7.45 31.28
C PHE A 415 10.31 -6.55 32.14
N VAL A 416 9.02 -6.40 31.79
CA VAL A 416 8.08 -5.56 32.54
C VAL A 416 7.51 -6.36 33.73
N GLY A 417 8.01 -6.05 34.92
CA GLY A 417 7.31 -6.12 36.20
C GLY A 417 7.29 -4.71 36.81
N SER A 418 6.49 -4.43 37.85
CA SER A 418 6.28 -3.07 38.38
C SER A 418 7.39 -2.54 39.31
N GLY A 419 8.65 -2.86 39.03
CA GLY A 419 9.81 -2.46 39.85
C GLY A 419 11.01 -2.02 39.01
N LEU A 420 11.96 -1.34 39.65
CA LEU A 420 13.20 -0.83 39.04
C LEU A 420 13.85 -1.91 38.13
N ASN A 421 13.95 -1.58 36.84
CA ASN A 421 13.94 -2.48 35.68
C ASN A 421 15.24 -3.25 35.36
N ASP A 422 16.07 -3.61 36.35
CA ASP A 422 17.45 -4.05 36.05
C ASP A 422 17.74 -5.55 36.24
N LEU A 423 16.77 -6.43 36.04
CA LEU A 423 17.02 -7.88 36.06
C LEU A 423 17.36 -8.39 34.64
N THR A 424 18.64 -8.69 34.40
CA THR A 424 19.09 -9.30 33.13
C THR A 424 19.36 -10.79 33.31
N ILE A 425 18.77 -11.63 32.46
CA ILE A 425 19.07 -13.06 32.38
C ILE A 425 20.32 -13.25 31.52
N ILE A 426 21.36 -13.83 32.12
CA ILE A 426 22.67 -14.05 31.49
C ILE A 426 22.76 -15.46 30.91
N ASN A 427 22.14 -16.44 31.55
CA ASN A 427 22.06 -17.80 31.06
C ASN A 427 20.73 -18.45 31.47
N SER A 428 20.12 -19.21 30.55
CA SER A 428 19.01 -20.12 30.82
C SER A 428 19.58 -21.53 30.86
N GLY A 429 19.44 -22.22 31.98
CA GLY A 429 20.13 -23.49 32.23
C GLY A 429 19.70 -24.67 31.36
N ALA A 430 20.11 -25.89 31.72
CA ALA A 430 19.73 -27.12 31.00
C ALA A 430 18.65 -27.96 31.73
N VAL A 431 18.32 -27.59 32.98
CA VAL A 431 17.46 -28.36 33.90
C VAL A 431 16.09 -27.71 34.03
N ALA A 432 15.02 -28.52 34.05
CA ALA A 432 13.65 -28.03 34.25
C ALA A 432 13.48 -27.43 35.66
N VAL A 433 12.93 -26.22 35.76
CA VAL A 433 12.66 -25.59 37.07
C VAL A 433 11.58 -24.53 36.96
N ASP A 434 10.79 -24.42 38.03
CA ASP A 434 9.90 -23.29 38.30
C ASP A 434 10.49 -22.49 39.47
N ALA A 435 11.33 -21.50 39.14
CA ALA A 435 11.99 -20.65 40.12
C ALA A 435 11.26 -19.32 40.29
N VAL A 436 11.22 -18.78 41.51
CA VAL A 436 10.64 -17.49 41.84
C VAL A 436 11.67 -16.69 42.64
N VAL A 437 12.08 -15.53 42.12
CA VAL A 437 12.84 -14.52 42.87
C VAL A 437 11.86 -13.51 43.42
N ARG A 438 11.90 -13.24 44.73
CA ARG A 438 11.07 -12.22 45.37
C ARG A 438 11.95 -11.11 45.94
N MET A 439 11.59 -9.88 45.61
CA MET A 439 12.26 -8.68 46.12
C MET A 439 11.70 -8.27 47.48
N ARG A 440 12.60 -7.85 48.34
CA ARG A 440 12.31 -7.33 49.67
C ARG A 440 12.98 -5.98 49.81
N THR A 441 12.16 -4.97 50.03
CA THR A 441 12.65 -3.60 50.17
C THR A 441 13.10 -3.35 51.58
N ILE A 442 14.22 -2.63 51.73
CA ILE A 442 14.55 -2.03 53.02
C ILE A 442 13.93 -0.63 53.08
N ALA A 443 13.05 -0.43 54.04
CA ALA A 443 12.65 0.91 54.47
C ALA A 443 13.64 1.41 55.52
N PRO A 444 14.12 2.67 55.45
CA PRO A 444 13.68 3.74 54.55
C PRO A 444 14.67 4.10 53.42
N ILE A 445 14.14 4.66 52.33
CA ILE A 445 14.92 5.35 51.28
C ILE A 445 15.21 6.76 51.76
N TYR A 446 16.50 7.11 51.88
CA TYR A 446 16.93 8.45 52.26
C TYR A 446 17.11 9.34 51.03
N GLN A 447 16.65 10.58 51.14
CA GLN A 447 16.78 11.59 50.10
C GLN A 447 17.53 12.81 50.65
N LEU A 448 18.18 13.57 49.76
CA LEU A 448 18.84 14.81 50.13
C LEU A 448 17.83 15.81 50.73
N GLY A 449 18.17 16.42 51.87
CA GLY A 449 17.27 17.26 52.67
C GLY A 449 16.24 16.49 53.51
N GLY A 450 16.17 15.16 53.34
CA GLY A 450 15.33 14.27 54.13
C GLY A 450 15.86 14.07 55.55
N THR A 451 15.02 13.52 56.42
CA THR A 451 15.40 13.18 57.79
C THR A 451 16.15 11.84 57.78
N GLY A 452 17.35 11.84 58.35
CA GLY A 452 18.18 10.64 58.50
C GLY A 452 17.78 9.79 59.70
N PRO A 453 18.43 8.62 59.87
CA PRO A 453 18.08 7.66 60.92
C PRO A 453 18.23 8.23 62.33
N ALA A 454 19.18 9.15 62.57
CA ALA A 454 19.37 9.76 63.88
C ALA A 454 18.49 11.00 64.11
N GLY A 455 17.58 11.32 63.18
CA GLY A 455 16.75 12.52 63.24
C GLY A 455 17.45 13.80 62.76
N GLY A 456 18.66 13.68 62.20
CA GLY A 456 19.36 14.74 61.50
C GLY A 456 18.88 14.91 60.06
N LYS A 457 19.57 15.73 59.26
CA LYS A 457 19.25 15.96 57.85
C LYS A 457 20.34 15.43 56.93
N ILE A 458 19.91 14.70 55.91
CA ILE A 458 20.80 14.17 54.88
C ILE A 458 21.28 15.31 53.99
N PHE A 459 22.58 15.56 53.93
CA PHE A 459 23.14 16.65 53.13
C PHE A 459 23.95 16.16 51.92
N HIS A 460 24.38 14.90 51.94
CA HIS A 460 25.13 14.29 50.85
C HIS A 460 24.87 12.79 50.74
N ILE A 461 24.85 12.27 49.50
CA ILE A 461 24.69 10.86 49.17
C ILE A 461 25.70 10.57 48.05
N THR A 462 26.57 9.59 48.24
CA THR A 462 27.46 9.02 47.21
C THR A 462 26.89 7.71 46.69
N ASP A 463 27.62 6.97 45.86
CA ASP A 463 27.18 5.64 45.38
C ASP A 463 27.14 4.58 46.50
N THR A 464 27.81 4.84 47.63
CA THR A 464 27.98 3.85 48.70
C THR A 464 27.61 4.36 50.10
N THR A 465 27.61 5.67 50.31
CA THR A 465 27.56 6.29 51.65
C THR A 465 26.59 7.46 51.69
N ILE A 466 25.86 7.58 52.79
CA ILE A 466 24.96 8.67 53.10
C ILE A 466 25.56 9.50 54.24
N TYR A 467 25.47 10.82 54.15
CA TYR A 467 25.95 11.75 55.17
C TYR A 467 24.79 12.51 55.80
N GLU A 468 24.72 12.47 57.13
CA GLU A 468 23.70 13.07 57.96
C GLU A 468 24.31 14.15 58.86
N CYS A 469 23.69 15.33 58.90
CA CYS A 469 24.08 16.43 59.76
C CYS A 469 23.19 16.50 61.00
N SER A 470 23.81 16.58 62.18
CA SER A 470 23.09 16.68 63.45
C SER A 470 22.17 17.91 63.48
N PRO A 471 21.02 17.83 64.16
CA PRO A 471 20.12 18.97 64.29
C PRO A 471 20.72 20.07 65.16
N ILE A 472 20.18 21.29 65.06
CA ILE A 472 20.59 22.43 65.89
C ILE A 472 20.53 22.11 67.39
N ALA A 473 19.60 21.26 67.83
CA ALA A 473 19.49 20.81 69.22
C ALA A 473 20.71 20.02 69.73
N ALA A 474 21.51 19.46 68.82
CA ALA A 474 22.74 18.72 69.10
C ALA A 474 24.01 19.52 68.78
N GLN A 475 23.88 20.81 68.45
CA GLN A 475 25.02 21.70 68.27
C GLN A 475 25.70 21.99 69.60
N SER A 476 27.03 22.03 69.60
CA SER A 476 27.78 22.40 70.80
C SER A 476 27.58 23.88 71.17
N GLY A 477 27.98 24.24 72.38
CA GLY A 477 28.40 25.62 72.67
C GLY A 477 29.65 26.01 71.88
N ARG A 478 30.20 27.19 72.15
CA ARG A 478 31.47 27.62 71.53
C ARG A 478 32.64 26.86 72.15
N LEU A 479 33.36 26.07 71.36
CA LEU A 479 34.44 25.19 71.84
C LEU A 479 35.79 25.53 71.20
N LYS A 480 36.89 25.30 71.92
CA LYS A 480 38.24 25.35 71.33
C LYS A 480 38.43 24.16 70.38
N TRP A 481 39.15 24.36 69.27
CA TRP A 481 39.48 23.27 68.36
C TRP A 481 40.42 22.23 69.01
N GLY A 482 41.58 22.69 69.50
CA GLY A 482 42.64 21.87 70.09
C GLY A 482 43.65 22.69 70.88
N PRO A 483 44.67 22.07 71.51
CA PRO A 483 45.79 22.79 72.10
C PRO A 483 46.66 23.45 71.02
N THR A 484 47.54 24.37 71.40
CA THR A 484 48.63 24.83 70.51
C THR A 484 49.69 23.74 70.53
N ALA A 485 49.95 23.10 69.38
CA ALA A 485 50.79 21.93 69.28
C ALA A 485 51.45 21.86 67.88
N PRO A 486 52.46 21.01 67.66
CA PRO A 486 52.99 20.77 66.31
C PRO A 486 51.88 20.26 65.36
N GLU A 487 52.03 20.58 64.07
CA GLU A 487 51.06 20.20 63.05
C GLU A 487 50.84 18.68 62.98
N LEU A 488 49.58 18.28 62.97
CA LEU A 488 49.12 16.92 62.72
C LEU A 488 49.01 16.61 61.23
N GLY A 489 49.12 17.62 60.36
CA GLY A 489 49.11 17.44 58.91
C GLY A 489 47.71 17.10 58.36
N LEU A 490 46.66 17.60 58.99
CA LEU A 490 45.26 17.33 58.67
C LEU A 490 44.75 18.12 57.45
N TYR A 491 45.50 18.05 56.35
CA TYR A 491 45.26 18.79 55.11
C TYR A 491 44.30 18.11 54.13
N ASN A 492 43.72 16.97 54.50
CA ASN A 492 42.68 16.34 53.68
C ASN A 492 41.32 16.99 53.98
N TYR A 493 40.97 17.99 53.17
CA TYR A 493 39.73 18.75 53.28
C TYR A 493 38.52 18.03 52.66
N SER A 494 38.76 16.96 51.90
CA SER A 494 37.79 16.30 51.03
C SER A 494 36.59 15.72 51.80
N VAL A 495 35.49 15.48 51.08
CA VAL A 495 34.34 14.72 51.59
C VAL A 495 34.77 13.29 51.94
N GLY A 496 34.38 12.80 53.12
CA GLY A 496 34.77 11.50 53.67
C GLY A 496 36.01 11.53 54.58
N ALA A 497 36.70 12.67 54.71
CA ALA A 497 37.90 12.77 55.55
C ALA A 497 37.61 13.06 57.04
N GLY A 498 36.43 13.57 57.38
CA GLY A 498 36.15 14.10 58.72
C GLY A 498 36.31 13.08 59.84
N GLN A 499 35.87 11.83 59.65
CA GLN A 499 36.01 10.78 60.66
C GLN A 499 37.48 10.46 60.93
N THR A 500 38.28 10.28 59.88
CA THR A 500 39.71 10.00 60.00
C THR A 500 40.44 11.16 60.69
N ASN A 501 40.15 12.40 60.28
CA ASN A 501 40.74 13.59 60.91
C ASN A 501 40.36 13.67 62.40
N THR A 502 39.08 13.45 62.73
CA THR A 502 38.58 13.45 64.11
C THR A 502 39.32 12.40 64.96
N ASN A 503 39.46 11.17 64.46
CA ASN A 503 40.18 10.11 65.15
C ASN A 503 41.66 10.47 65.38
N THR A 504 42.31 11.10 64.41
CA THR A 504 43.71 11.57 64.54
C THR A 504 43.84 12.67 65.60
N ILE A 505 42.92 13.64 65.61
CA ILE A 505 42.89 14.70 66.64
C ILE A 505 42.73 14.08 68.03
N LEU A 506 41.81 13.14 68.20
CA LEU A 506 41.56 12.47 69.46
C LEU A 506 42.73 11.61 69.91
N SER A 507 43.40 10.93 68.98
CA SER A 507 44.60 10.15 69.27
C SER A 507 45.76 11.03 69.73
N ALA A 508 45.88 12.24 69.18
CA ALA A 508 46.94 13.18 69.53
C ALA A 508 46.67 13.96 70.82
N PHE A 509 45.42 14.40 71.03
CA PHE A 509 45.09 15.39 72.06
C PHE A 509 44.02 14.94 73.06
N GLY A 510 43.26 13.89 72.76
CA GLY A 510 42.13 13.43 73.58
C GLY A 510 41.20 14.58 73.98
N SER A 511 40.86 14.65 75.26
CA SER A 511 40.01 15.69 75.85
C SER A 511 40.57 17.11 75.75
N SER A 512 41.85 17.29 75.38
CA SER A 512 42.43 18.61 75.12
C SER A 512 41.99 19.22 73.78
N ALA A 513 41.30 18.44 72.94
CA ALA A 513 40.62 18.91 71.73
C ALA A 513 39.10 18.84 71.89
N PRO A 514 38.49 19.82 72.59
CA PRO A 514 37.09 19.71 72.99
C PRO A 514 36.13 19.73 71.80
N ALA A 515 36.47 20.34 70.66
CA ALA A 515 35.64 20.29 69.46
C ALA A 515 35.50 18.86 68.89
N ALA A 516 36.62 18.14 68.73
CA ALA A 516 36.61 16.76 68.25
C ALA A 516 36.03 15.81 69.30
N THR A 517 36.34 16.03 70.58
CA THR A 517 35.81 15.25 71.71
C THR A 517 34.28 15.36 71.77
N TYR A 518 33.74 16.58 71.68
CA TYR A 518 32.30 16.79 71.65
C TYR A 518 31.63 16.02 70.51
N ALA A 519 32.19 16.11 69.30
CA ALA A 519 31.59 15.45 68.14
C ALA A 519 31.61 13.92 68.27
N ASN A 520 32.71 13.35 68.76
CA ASN A 520 32.88 11.91 68.95
C ASN A 520 32.03 11.34 70.10
N ASP A 521 31.87 12.10 71.18
CA ASP A 521 31.12 11.67 72.37
C ASP A 521 29.61 11.93 72.23
N LEU A 522 29.19 12.64 71.17
CA LEU A 522 27.80 12.94 70.92
C LEU A 522 27.02 11.62 70.73
N VAL A 523 26.00 11.44 71.56
CA VAL A 523 24.98 10.40 71.37
C VAL A 523 23.65 11.09 71.08
N TYR A 524 23.19 11.00 69.84
CA TYR A 524 21.93 11.61 69.40
C TYR A 524 21.15 10.67 68.51
N GLY A 525 19.82 10.61 68.70
CA GLY A 525 18.94 9.70 67.95
C GLY A 525 19.24 8.21 68.15
N GLY A 526 19.94 7.83 69.23
CA GLY A 526 20.38 6.45 69.49
C GLY A 526 21.70 6.06 68.82
N TYR A 527 22.40 7.00 68.19
CA TYR A 527 23.65 6.76 67.47
C TYR A 527 24.82 7.52 68.10
N SER A 528 26.00 6.88 68.14
CA SER A 528 27.24 7.36 68.78
C SER A 528 28.43 7.41 67.80
N ASP A 529 28.17 7.46 66.51
CA ASP A 529 29.14 7.45 65.41
C ASP A 529 29.24 8.84 64.75
N TRP A 530 29.07 9.89 65.54
CA TRP A 530 29.18 11.27 65.13
C TRP A 530 30.65 11.73 65.12
N TYR A 531 31.00 12.66 64.23
CA TYR A 531 32.37 13.16 64.09
C TYR A 531 32.41 14.61 63.63
N LEU A 532 33.58 15.24 63.80
CA LEU A 532 33.83 16.62 63.39
C LEU A 532 34.04 16.64 61.86
N PRO A 533 33.19 17.33 61.08
CA PRO A 533 33.24 17.31 59.62
C PRO A 533 34.57 17.85 59.09
N SER A 534 35.06 17.33 57.97
CA SER A 534 36.09 18.03 57.18
C SER A 534 35.54 19.35 56.64
N LEU A 535 36.41 20.22 56.15
CA LEU A 535 36.00 21.54 55.68
C LEU A 535 35.04 21.46 54.48
N ASP A 536 35.23 20.50 53.57
CA ASP A 536 34.33 20.34 52.44
C ASP A 536 33.02 19.62 52.84
N GLU A 537 33.04 18.70 53.82
CA GLU A 537 31.81 18.13 54.39
C GLU A 537 30.98 19.21 55.08
N LEU A 538 31.63 20.06 55.88
CA LEU A 538 30.99 21.17 56.58
C LEU A 538 30.43 22.21 55.60
N LYS A 539 31.22 22.58 54.59
CA LYS A 539 30.75 23.44 53.50
C LYS A 539 29.49 22.86 52.88
N LEU A 540 29.52 21.59 52.53
CA LEU A 540 28.42 20.95 51.82
C LEU A 540 27.15 20.87 52.67
N ALA A 541 27.29 20.58 53.96
CA ALA A 541 26.18 20.61 54.91
C ALA A 541 25.57 22.01 55.01
N ILE A 542 26.40 23.06 55.12
CA ILE A 542 25.93 24.44 55.24
C ILE A 542 25.32 24.95 53.94
N ASP A 543 25.98 24.75 52.79
CA ASP A 543 25.45 25.16 51.48
C ASP A 543 24.09 24.52 51.20
N ARG A 544 23.91 23.26 51.62
CA ARG A 544 22.71 22.47 51.32
C ARG A 544 21.56 22.79 52.28
N LEU A 545 21.85 22.82 53.57
CA LEU A 545 20.81 22.88 54.61
C LEU A 545 20.57 24.30 55.11
N GLY A 546 21.59 25.16 55.03
CA GLY A 546 21.48 26.61 55.20
C GLY A 546 20.82 27.07 56.49
N THR A 547 20.19 28.24 56.40
CA THR A 547 19.48 28.90 57.50
C THR A 547 18.29 28.09 58.00
N ASP A 548 17.61 27.36 57.11
CA ASP A 548 16.39 26.60 57.42
C ASP A 548 16.66 25.43 58.37
N TYR A 549 17.91 24.95 58.41
CA TYR A 549 18.35 23.94 59.37
C TYR A 549 19.10 24.53 60.57
N GLY A 550 19.07 25.85 60.74
CA GLY A 550 19.59 26.55 61.90
C GLY A 550 21.10 26.75 61.89
N PHE A 551 21.76 26.81 60.72
CA PHE A 551 23.16 27.26 60.65
C PHE A 551 23.33 28.77 60.85
N THR A 552 22.24 29.52 61.08
CA THR A 552 22.28 30.93 61.49
C THR A 552 21.18 31.24 62.51
N VAL A 553 21.53 32.00 63.55
CA VAL A 553 20.56 32.67 64.43
C VAL A 553 20.89 34.16 64.47
N GLY A 554 20.52 34.88 63.40
CA GLY A 554 20.51 36.36 63.35
C GLY A 554 21.85 37.12 63.33
N THR A 555 23.01 36.47 63.52
CA THR A 555 24.35 37.10 63.41
C THR A 555 25.34 36.23 62.61
N SER A 556 26.55 36.74 62.34
CA SER A 556 27.59 35.95 61.65
C SER A 556 28.11 34.82 62.54
N GLU A 557 28.04 33.57 62.07
CA GLU A 557 28.43 32.37 62.82
C GLU A 557 29.61 31.65 62.19
N ASN A 558 30.43 31.00 63.03
CA ASN A 558 31.58 30.21 62.61
C ASN A 558 31.40 28.76 63.08
N TYR A 559 31.77 27.82 62.22
CA TYR A 559 31.72 26.39 62.51
C TYR A 559 33.10 25.75 62.32
N TRP A 560 33.50 24.87 63.25
CA TRP A 560 34.75 24.13 63.15
C TRP A 560 34.70 23.01 62.14
N ALA A 561 35.75 22.94 61.32
CA ALA A 561 36.09 21.73 60.57
C ALA A 561 37.20 20.94 61.32
N SER A 562 37.38 19.67 60.99
CA SER A 562 38.45 18.81 61.51
C SER A 562 39.81 19.03 60.84
N ASN A 563 39.93 20.05 59.98
CA ASN A 563 41.17 20.38 59.31
C ASN A 563 42.02 21.36 60.10
N GLU A 564 43.31 21.08 60.12
CA GLU A 564 44.35 22.00 60.59
C GLU A 564 44.82 22.88 59.43
N TYR A 565 45.05 24.16 59.70
CA TYR A 565 45.64 25.10 58.73
C TYR A 565 47.14 25.28 58.97
N ASN A 566 47.54 25.38 60.24
CA ASN A 566 48.94 25.35 60.70
C ASN A 566 48.98 25.03 62.20
N ALA A 567 50.18 24.96 62.78
CA ALA A 567 50.43 24.63 64.20
C ALA A 567 49.62 25.47 65.21
N SER A 568 49.17 26.66 64.80
CA SER A 568 48.40 27.57 65.66
C SER A 568 46.96 27.74 65.21
N SER A 569 46.53 27.25 64.05
CA SER A 569 45.24 27.60 63.43
C SER A 569 44.54 26.38 62.82
N ALA A 570 43.23 26.30 63.01
CA ALA A 570 42.38 25.30 62.37
C ALA A 570 41.37 25.96 61.44
N SER A 571 40.81 25.17 60.52
CA SER A 571 39.87 25.65 59.52
C SER A 571 38.48 25.83 60.08
N ILE A 572 37.84 26.92 59.69
CA ILE A 572 36.44 27.21 59.98
C ILE A 572 35.67 27.50 58.70
N TYR A 573 34.36 27.29 58.81
CA TYR A 573 33.41 27.81 57.85
C TYR A 573 32.63 28.96 58.47
N ARG A 574 32.73 30.15 57.87
CA ARG A 574 32.10 31.38 58.34
C ARG A 574 30.89 31.74 57.51
N ILE A 575 29.80 32.08 58.19
CA ILE A 575 28.55 32.56 57.60
C ILE A 575 28.42 34.03 57.98
N THR A 576 28.35 34.93 56.99
CA THR A 576 28.25 36.38 57.22
C THR A 576 26.88 36.90 56.80
N VAL A 577 26.18 37.59 57.71
CA VAL A 577 24.88 38.21 57.42
C VAL A 577 25.11 39.62 56.82
N GLY A 578 24.48 39.93 55.68
CA GLY A 578 24.52 41.27 55.07
C GLY A 578 25.53 41.47 53.93
N ALA A 579 26.43 40.51 53.70
CA ALA A 579 27.13 40.34 52.43
C ALA A 579 26.70 38.97 51.89
N THR A 580 26.23 38.89 50.65
CA THR A 580 25.77 37.63 50.04
C THR A 580 26.94 36.65 49.91
N GLY A 581 27.22 35.86 50.95
CA GLY A 581 28.27 34.85 50.85
C GLY A 581 28.68 34.16 52.15
N MET A 582 28.92 32.86 52.01
CA MET A 582 29.65 32.04 52.95
C MET A 582 31.16 32.09 52.63
N SER A 583 32.03 32.12 53.65
CA SER A 583 33.49 32.19 53.45
C SER A 583 34.24 31.14 54.26
N LYS A 584 35.28 30.56 53.64
CA LYS A 584 36.24 29.67 54.32
C LYS A 584 37.35 30.54 54.92
N THR A 585 37.70 30.35 56.19
CA THR A 585 38.83 31.03 56.82
C THR A 585 39.42 30.16 57.93
N SER A 586 40.56 30.53 58.49
CA SER A 586 41.17 29.85 59.63
C SER A 586 41.35 30.84 60.78
N THR A 587 40.72 30.56 61.94
CA THR A 587 40.79 31.45 63.11
C THR A 587 40.71 30.62 64.40
N SER A 588 41.78 30.60 65.19
CA SER A 588 41.89 29.84 66.44
C SER A 588 42.15 30.70 67.70
N THR A 589 42.33 32.01 67.54
CA THR A 589 42.67 32.89 68.67
C THR A 589 41.46 33.13 69.58
N ALA A 590 41.76 33.24 70.87
CA ALA A 590 40.90 32.97 72.03
C ALA A 590 39.74 33.95 72.30
N ILE A 591 39.16 34.62 71.30
CA ILE A 591 38.12 35.64 71.52
C ILE A 591 36.79 35.30 70.85
N THR A 592 36.73 34.36 69.89
CA THR A 592 35.45 33.87 69.33
C THR A 592 35.55 32.41 68.91
N TRP A 593 35.46 31.48 69.86
CA TRP A 593 35.41 30.04 69.55
C TRP A 593 34.17 29.71 68.68
N PRO A 594 34.34 29.05 67.52
CA PRO A 594 33.28 28.50 66.68
C PRO A 594 32.41 27.43 67.35
N TYR A 595 31.26 27.16 66.74
CA TYR A 595 30.39 26.03 67.09
C TYR A 595 30.85 24.74 66.42
N VAL A 596 30.43 23.61 66.97
CA VAL A 596 30.57 22.29 66.35
C VAL A 596 29.18 21.80 65.96
N ARG A 597 29.01 21.48 64.68
CA ARG A 597 27.89 20.68 64.21
C ARG A 597 28.42 19.36 63.70
N ALA A 598 28.25 18.32 64.50
CA ALA A 598 28.73 17.01 64.16
C ALA A 598 27.95 16.43 62.98
N ILE A 599 28.62 15.61 62.19
CA ILE A 599 28.01 14.83 61.12
C ILE A 599 28.28 13.36 61.36
N ARG A 600 27.52 12.50 60.69
CA ARG A 600 27.78 11.07 60.65
C ARG A 600 27.64 10.57 59.22
N SER A 601 28.20 9.41 58.94
CA SER A 601 28.06 8.76 57.65
C SER A 601 27.80 7.27 57.82
N PHE A 602 26.99 6.71 56.92
CA PHE A 602 26.59 5.31 56.99
C PHE A 602 26.39 4.72 55.58
N PRO A 603 26.55 3.39 55.40
CA PRO A 603 26.33 2.76 54.11
C PRO A 603 24.88 2.92 53.64
N ILE A 604 24.68 3.02 52.34
CA ILE A 604 23.34 2.99 51.74
C ILE A 604 22.64 1.67 52.11
N PRO A 605 21.40 1.71 52.65
CA PRO A 605 20.58 0.51 52.82
C PRO A 605 20.36 -0.20 51.48
N LYS A 606 20.59 -1.51 51.43
CA LYS A 606 20.43 -2.33 50.23
C LYS A 606 19.16 -3.15 50.33
N ASP A 607 18.38 -3.18 49.26
CA ASP A 607 17.29 -4.15 49.15
C ASP A 607 17.84 -5.58 49.17
N THR A 608 17.00 -6.51 49.58
CA THR A 608 17.32 -7.94 49.61
C THR A 608 16.42 -8.71 48.65
N PHE A 609 16.82 -9.92 48.28
CA PHE A 609 15.97 -10.86 47.56
C PHE A 609 16.07 -12.25 48.16
N ASP A 610 15.05 -13.06 47.95
CA ASP A 610 15.07 -14.49 48.24
C ASP A 610 14.59 -15.31 47.03
N VAL A 611 15.00 -16.57 46.97
CA VAL A 611 14.75 -17.45 45.82
C VAL A 611 13.99 -18.68 46.26
N SER A 612 12.97 -19.06 45.49
CA SER A 612 12.28 -20.34 45.57
C SER A 612 12.53 -21.13 44.30
N VAL A 613 12.74 -22.45 44.41
CA VAL A 613 12.85 -23.38 43.26
C VAL A 613 11.66 -24.36 43.17
N ASN A 614 10.62 -24.12 43.96
CA ASN A 614 9.40 -24.93 44.07
C ASN A 614 8.15 -24.06 43.88
N ASN A 615 8.11 -23.26 42.81
CA ASN A 615 6.97 -22.40 42.46
C ASN A 615 6.49 -21.50 43.62
N GLY A 616 7.42 -21.01 44.45
CA GLY A 616 7.12 -20.11 45.57
C GLY A 616 6.73 -20.78 46.90
N SER A 617 6.83 -22.11 47.03
CA SER A 617 6.39 -22.83 48.24
C SER A 617 7.30 -22.61 49.46
N SER A 618 8.61 -22.48 49.23
CA SER A 618 9.63 -22.18 50.24
C SER A 618 10.71 -21.28 49.65
N TYR A 619 11.20 -20.31 50.41
CA TYR A 619 12.22 -19.35 49.98
C TYR A 619 13.53 -19.55 50.75
N SER A 620 14.65 -19.21 50.12
CA SER A 620 15.96 -19.12 50.76
C SER A 620 15.98 -18.04 51.86
N SER A 621 17.09 -17.98 52.61
CA SER A 621 17.42 -16.78 53.38
C SER A 621 17.53 -15.56 52.46
N GLU A 622 17.29 -14.37 53.02
CA GLU A 622 17.44 -13.11 52.30
C GLU A 622 18.91 -12.85 51.93
N ILE A 623 19.11 -12.35 50.71
CA ILE A 623 20.42 -12.05 50.13
C ILE A 623 20.45 -10.58 49.78
N ALA A 624 21.42 -9.83 50.31
CA ALA A 624 21.62 -8.43 49.95
C ALA A 624 22.01 -8.32 48.47
N ILE A 625 21.37 -7.42 47.72
CA ILE A 625 21.59 -7.30 46.28
C ILE A 625 23.06 -6.90 46.00
N PRO A 626 23.83 -7.77 45.32
CA PRO A 626 25.18 -7.44 44.92
C PRO A 626 25.12 -6.74 43.55
N VAL A 627 25.19 -5.40 43.55
CA VAL A 627 25.02 -4.63 42.32
C VAL A 627 26.00 -5.04 41.24
N ASN A 628 25.44 -5.22 40.05
CA ASN A 628 26.14 -5.59 38.83
C ASN A 628 26.93 -6.91 38.91
N LYS A 629 26.68 -7.73 39.93
CA LYS A 629 27.23 -9.07 40.04
C LYS A 629 26.23 -10.11 39.56
N GLN A 630 26.78 -11.19 39.02
CA GLN A 630 25.99 -12.34 38.59
C GLN A 630 25.59 -13.16 39.82
N TYR A 631 24.36 -13.64 39.82
CA TYR A 631 23.83 -14.58 40.79
C TYR A 631 23.31 -15.80 40.05
N SER A 632 23.78 -16.98 40.45
CA SER A 632 23.35 -18.26 39.88
C SER A 632 22.44 -19.00 40.85
N ILE A 633 21.29 -19.43 40.38
CA ILE A 633 20.42 -20.35 41.10
C ILE A 633 21.08 -21.74 41.00
N GLY A 634 21.71 -22.18 42.10
CA GLY A 634 22.49 -23.42 42.14
C GLY A 634 21.67 -24.65 41.73
N GLY A 635 22.25 -25.53 40.92
CA GLY A 635 21.62 -26.78 40.45
C GLY A 635 20.76 -26.65 39.18
N TYR A 636 20.54 -25.43 38.67
CA TYR A 636 19.62 -25.18 37.55
C TYR A 636 20.21 -24.29 36.45
N ASP A 637 21.46 -23.85 36.57
CA ASP A 637 22.19 -23.03 35.59
C ASP A 637 21.47 -21.73 35.14
N ILE A 638 20.53 -21.23 35.94
CA ILE A 638 19.90 -19.91 35.75
C ILE A 638 20.80 -18.87 36.38
N THR A 639 21.32 -17.95 35.56
CA THR A 639 22.15 -16.83 36.04
C THR A 639 21.47 -15.51 35.71
N PHE A 640 21.33 -14.65 36.72
CA PHE A 640 20.76 -13.32 36.59
C PHE A 640 21.65 -12.26 37.24
N ARG A 641 21.43 -10.99 36.89
CA ARG A 641 22.09 -9.83 37.51
C ARG A 641 21.05 -8.77 37.82
N ILE A 642 21.22 -8.08 38.95
CA ILE A 642 20.39 -6.93 39.37
C ILE A 642 21.25 -5.66 39.30
N GLY A 643 20.76 -4.62 38.63
CA GLY A 643 21.54 -3.40 38.35
C GLY A 643 21.51 -2.32 39.42
N SER A 644 20.52 -2.29 40.32
CA SER A 644 20.43 -1.33 41.41
C SER A 644 20.54 -1.98 42.79
N TYR A 645 21.08 -1.26 43.79
CA TYR A 645 21.14 -1.72 45.19
C TYR A 645 19.84 -1.46 45.94
N ASN A 646 19.00 -0.54 45.45
CA ASN A 646 17.79 -0.09 46.14
C ASN A 646 16.70 0.44 45.18
N GLY A 647 15.53 0.75 45.74
CA GLY A 647 14.41 1.35 45.00
C GLY A 647 13.50 0.31 44.33
N HIS A 648 13.66 -0.97 44.65
CA HIS A 648 12.73 -1.99 44.19
C HIS A 648 11.38 -1.85 44.90
N THR A 649 10.35 -2.53 44.39
CA THR A 649 9.03 -2.56 45.03
C THR A 649 8.90 -3.87 45.82
N SER A 650 8.48 -3.80 47.08
CA SER A 650 8.29 -4.98 47.92
C SER A 650 7.22 -5.89 47.33
N GLY A 651 7.44 -7.20 47.35
CA GLY A 651 6.49 -8.15 46.77
C GLY A 651 6.49 -8.16 45.24
N ASN A 652 7.55 -7.68 44.61
CA ASN A 652 7.82 -7.97 43.20
C ASN A 652 8.33 -9.41 43.08
N TYR A 653 7.69 -10.18 42.20
CA TYR A 653 8.01 -11.57 41.92
C TYR A 653 8.48 -11.70 40.47
N TRP A 654 9.61 -12.36 40.28
CA TRP A 654 10.07 -12.79 38.97
C TRP A 654 10.02 -14.30 38.91
N THR A 655 9.17 -14.81 38.03
CA THR A 655 8.98 -16.26 37.84
C THR A 655 9.74 -16.70 36.60
N PHE A 656 10.59 -17.70 36.76
CA PHE A 656 11.33 -18.36 35.71
C PHE A 656 10.76 -19.75 35.54
N LYS A 657 10.12 -20.01 34.40
CA LYS A 657 9.65 -21.34 34.02
C LYS A 657 10.52 -21.87 32.91
N GLN A 658 11.23 -22.96 33.18
CA GLN A 658 11.99 -23.67 32.18
C GLN A 658 11.41 -25.07 32.01
N GLY A 659 10.90 -25.36 30.80
CA GLY A 659 10.57 -26.73 30.40
C GLY A 659 11.85 -27.55 30.26
N GLY A 660 11.86 -28.78 30.76
CA GLY A 660 13.01 -29.68 30.62
C GLY A 660 13.32 -29.91 29.15
N MET A 661 14.56 -29.63 28.74
CA MET A 661 15.07 -30.10 27.46
C MET A 661 15.35 -31.60 27.58
N LYS A 662 14.32 -32.43 27.41
CA LYS A 662 14.54 -33.86 27.23
C LYS A 662 15.04 -34.09 25.80
N GLY A 663 16.30 -34.51 25.66
CA GLY A 663 16.68 -35.32 24.50
C GLY A 663 15.85 -36.61 24.50
N LEU A 664 15.74 -37.26 23.33
CA LEU A 664 15.00 -38.52 23.11
C LEU A 664 14.98 -39.44 24.35
N SER A 665 13.78 -39.75 24.83
CA SER A 665 13.52 -40.70 25.92
C SER A 665 12.66 -41.84 25.38
N ILE A 666 13.10 -43.08 25.55
CA ILE A 666 12.34 -44.28 25.20
C ILE A 666 11.95 -45.00 26.50
N GLN A 667 10.65 -45.22 26.69
CA GLN A 667 10.09 -45.88 27.88
C GLN A 667 9.29 -47.13 27.50
N SER A 668 9.22 -48.12 28.41
CA SER A 668 8.23 -49.21 28.29
C SER A 668 6.81 -48.69 28.49
N SER A 669 5.82 -49.51 28.13
CA SER A 669 4.42 -49.31 28.49
C SER A 669 4.17 -49.14 30.00
N ASN A 670 5.13 -49.53 30.84
CA ASN A 670 5.05 -49.48 32.29
C ASN A 670 5.83 -48.27 32.87
N GLY A 671 6.33 -47.37 32.03
CA GLY A 671 7.02 -46.13 32.44
C GLY A 671 8.50 -46.26 32.78
N VAL A 672 9.13 -47.42 32.55
CA VAL A 672 10.57 -47.61 32.80
C VAL A 672 11.38 -47.08 31.61
N GLU A 673 12.33 -46.16 31.87
CA GLU A 673 13.13 -45.43 30.87
C GLU A 673 14.43 -46.21 30.51
N TYR A 674 14.62 -46.57 29.23
CA TYR A 674 15.73 -47.43 28.76
C TYR A 674 16.88 -46.66 28.12
N VAL A 675 16.58 -45.52 27.50
CA VAL A 675 17.54 -44.68 26.78
C VAL A 675 17.26 -43.24 27.15
N THR A 676 18.29 -42.55 27.63
CA THR A 676 18.23 -41.12 27.92
C THR A 676 19.36 -40.40 27.20
N ALA A 677 19.03 -39.29 26.54
CA ALA A 677 20.03 -38.38 25.97
C ALA A 677 19.98 -37.03 26.68
N SER A 678 21.09 -36.63 27.30
CA SER A 678 21.27 -35.30 27.89
C SER A 678 22.70 -34.80 27.72
N ALA A 679 22.88 -33.51 27.45
CA ALA A 679 24.19 -32.85 27.35
C ALA A 679 25.19 -33.55 26.41
N GLY A 680 24.71 -34.09 25.28
CA GLY A 680 25.55 -34.77 24.28
C GLY A 680 26.01 -36.18 24.68
N VAL A 681 25.59 -36.70 25.82
CA VAL A 681 25.88 -38.07 26.27
C VAL A 681 24.62 -38.92 26.16
N LEU A 682 24.73 -40.03 25.44
CA LEU A 682 23.71 -41.08 25.39
C LEU A 682 24.04 -42.12 26.46
N SER A 683 23.15 -42.31 27.43
CA SER A 683 23.29 -43.34 28.47
C SER A 683 22.14 -44.34 28.37
N ALA A 684 22.49 -45.63 28.45
CA ALA A 684 21.55 -46.74 28.43
C ALA A 684 21.78 -47.60 29.67
N THR A 685 20.73 -47.82 30.45
CA THR A 685 20.82 -48.42 31.79
C THR A 685 21.03 -49.94 31.77
N GLN A 686 20.63 -50.61 30.68
CA GLN A 686 20.92 -52.03 30.41
C GLN A 686 20.65 -52.35 28.93
N ILE A 687 21.67 -52.81 28.20
CA ILE A 687 21.47 -53.51 26.91
C ILE A 687 21.43 -54.99 27.27
N ASN A 688 20.24 -55.55 27.45
CA ASN A 688 20.12 -56.93 27.91
C ASN A 688 20.57 -57.89 26.80
N THR A 689 21.65 -58.62 27.05
CA THR A 689 22.25 -59.63 26.19
C THR A 689 21.50 -60.95 26.36
N GLN A 690 20.60 -61.26 25.43
CA GLN A 690 20.20 -62.64 25.18
C GLN A 690 20.80 -63.12 23.86
N GLY A 691 21.81 -63.99 23.96
CA GLY A 691 22.12 -64.98 22.94
C GLY A 691 22.85 -64.48 21.68
N THR A 692 24.17 -64.48 21.76
CA THR A 692 25.14 -64.67 20.64
C THR A 692 24.81 -64.03 19.28
N THR A 693 25.22 -62.77 19.09
CA THR A 693 26.01 -62.28 17.94
C THR A 693 26.28 -60.78 18.10
N ASN A 694 27.55 -60.41 18.29
CA ASN A 694 28.00 -59.02 18.31
C ASN A 694 28.20 -58.52 16.88
N ILE A 695 27.30 -57.67 16.36
CA ILE A 695 27.63 -56.70 15.32
C ILE A 695 26.85 -55.41 15.59
N VAL A 696 27.52 -54.42 16.20
CA VAL A 696 27.10 -53.01 16.09
C VAL A 696 27.78 -52.47 14.83
N TRP A 697 26.99 -52.11 13.82
CA TRP A 697 27.50 -51.40 12.65
C TRP A 697 27.89 -49.97 13.09
N GLY A 698 29.17 -49.77 13.37
CA GLY A 698 29.76 -48.44 13.34
C GLY A 698 29.83 -47.99 11.89
N ALA A 699 29.04 -46.99 11.51
CA ALA A 699 29.24 -46.29 10.26
C ALA A 699 30.54 -45.48 10.38
N VAL A 700 31.60 -45.97 9.72
CA VAL A 700 32.81 -45.17 9.44
C VAL A 700 32.44 -44.21 8.32
N ALA A 701 32.56 -42.91 8.58
CA ALA A 701 32.43 -41.87 7.56
C ALA A 701 33.70 -41.87 6.69
N ASN A 702 33.49 -41.80 5.37
CA ASN A 702 34.40 -41.14 4.43
C ASN A 702 33.67 -39.95 3.83
#